data_AF-A0A0K0F2R4-F1
#
_entry.id   AF-A0A0K0F2R4-F1
#
_cell.length_a   1.000
_cell.length_b   1.000
_cell.length_c   1.000
_cell.angle_alpha   90.00
_cell.angle_beta   90.00
_cell.angle_gamma   90.00
#
_symmetry.space_group_name_H-M   'P 1'
#
loop_
_entity.id
_entity.type
_entity.pdbx_description
1 polymer ?
#
loop_
_entity_poly.entity_id
_entity_poly.type
_entity_poly.pdbx_seq_one_letter_code
_entity_poly.pdbx_strand_id
1 'polypeptide(L)'
;MGYRGWKQFFRIMVLKRFLSPHLVLILACALYMIFGAFIFQFCEGPHFDSQKESNLKLIGNLEEEYIDKLSQTINEHIHTTNYFKKTLKYSGKSNISEKDIVNKIINNNKVQFNQLVDAISNAHRTSRHGFDEDSPTWDFKNSLFFTATMLTSIGYGFVAPSTFMGRLFVVIYCLIGIPLTLVTVANVAKFISETIFVCHYELWKLWMRYKNRNKERGGEDEIKDLFGESEDEQEILDRVRLIRFPPVVVFMFVFIYGLFGAYIVKINETSWTYSEALYFTFISIMTVGFGDYRPKRESLYVILVVVMGGIMLTTMCMDVVGRMYLKEIHYIGRKLQTNNPFYLIREAKARRRRAAMASLLAQLARGMIFAHRDYSELSRKKSKKRIQKKRPSHVLPDGKFMFARQPPDSPRECQVISTSAYSVRLAWAPAFSADEKVHYNVRYRLKYSRQKEESKVRELKGIEGNSAEIMSIESCSLYEFRITAVSRYGESKPVYLVQYTEPQLSPQHILATKIAPNSIELTWEPPYKKSNNVKHYMVYWTDNPSARLSDWQKVIVHGRKVVFPELKYDWFYMFCANACFKDGQRSPLSRSLFIKTDKLEFHNYCVGHSQTIDIMEALSKNEDVNESTPLLKRDYASFVV
;
A
#
# COMPACT_ATOMS: atom_id res chain seq x y z
N MET A 1 27.65 -3.12 31.18
CA MET A 1 26.55 -2.60 32.03
C MET A 1 25.66 -3.77 32.45
N GLY A 2 25.56 -4.03 33.76
CA GLY A 2 24.92 -5.24 34.29
C GLY A 2 23.39 -5.26 34.22
N TYR A 3 22.83 -6.47 34.30
CA TYR A 3 21.40 -6.84 34.26
C TYR A 3 20.48 -5.98 35.16
N ARG A 4 21.02 -5.38 36.24
CA ARG A 4 20.31 -4.45 37.15
C ARG A 4 20.04 -3.06 36.54
N GLY A 5 20.97 -2.52 35.74
CA GLY A 5 20.76 -1.24 35.04
C GLY A 5 19.68 -1.35 33.95
N TRP A 6 19.51 -2.54 33.38
CA TRP A 6 18.55 -2.84 32.32
C TRP A 6 17.09 -2.74 32.82
N LYS A 7 16.78 -3.34 33.97
CA LYS A 7 15.45 -3.21 34.60
C LYS A 7 15.14 -1.77 34.99
N GLN A 8 16.14 -1.00 35.42
CA GLN A 8 15.95 0.35 35.93
C GLN A 8 15.79 1.36 34.78
N PHE A 9 16.57 1.23 33.70
CA PHE A 9 16.41 2.03 32.48
C PHE A 9 15.10 1.74 31.76
N PHE A 10 14.73 0.45 31.61
CA PHE A 10 13.45 0.05 31.02
C PHE A 10 12.28 0.52 31.90
N ARG A 11 12.38 0.39 33.23
CA ARG A 11 11.38 0.97 34.15
C ARG A 11 11.27 2.47 33.96
N ILE A 12 12.36 3.24 34.01
CA ILE A 12 12.31 4.72 34.00
C ILE A 12 11.80 5.25 32.65
N MET A 13 12.22 4.65 31.53
CA MET A 13 11.79 5.03 30.19
C MET A 13 10.32 4.65 29.92
N VAL A 14 9.91 3.44 30.33
CA VAL A 14 8.52 3.00 30.24
C VAL A 14 7.63 3.81 31.18
N LEU A 15 8.03 4.09 32.43
CA LEU A 15 7.25 4.89 33.39
C LEU A 15 7.08 6.34 32.92
N LYS A 16 8.14 7.01 32.45
CA LYS A 16 8.04 8.40 31.94
C LYS A 16 7.20 8.50 30.67
N ARG A 17 7.14 7.44 29.87
CA ARG A 17 6.33 7.38 28.64
C ARG A 17 4.90 6.88 28.88
N PHE A 18 4.67 6.10 29.95
CA PHE A 18 3.33 5.71 30.43
C PHE A 18 2.61 6.86 31.16
N LEU A 19 3.34 7.74 31.86
CA LEU A 19 2.79 8.98 32.44
C LEU A 19 2.56 10.10 31.39
N SER A 20 2.70 9.79 30.10
CA SER A 20 2.60 10.77 29.01
C SER A 20 1.14 11.16 28.70
N PRO A 21 0.92 12.24 27.91
CA PRO A 21 -0.38 12.63 27.34
C PRO A 21 -1.26 11.49 26.79
N HIS A 22 -0.70 10.32 26.47
CA HIS A 22 -1.47 9.14 26.08
C HIS A 22 -2.43 8.65 27.18
N LEU A 23 -1.99 8.62 28.44
CA LEU A 23 -2.84 8.17 29.55
C LEU A 23 -3.94 9.19 29.87
N VAL A 24 -3.63 10.48 29.75
CA VAL A 24 -4.61 11.58 29.89
C VAL A 24 -5.68 11.45 28.82
N LEU A 25 -5.30 11.16 27.57
CA LEU A 25 -6.22 11.01 26.46
C LEU A 25 -7.13 9.77 26.60
N ILE A 26 -6.57 8.64 27.06
CA ILE A 26 -7.36 7.43 27.38
C ILE A 26 -8.35 7.73 28.51
N LEU A 27 -7.89 8.37 29.60
CA LEU A 27 -8.75 8.73 30.73
C LEU A 27 -9.87 9.68 30.29
N ALA A 28 -9.56 10.70 29.49
CA ALA A 28 -10.55 11.62 28.94
C ALA A 28 -11.59 10.90 28.08
N CYS A 29 -11.16 9.96 27.24
CA CYS A 29 -12.07 9.13 26.43
C CYS A 29 -12.96 8.23 27.30
N ALA A 30 -12.40 7.61 28.34
CA ALA A 30 -13.16 6.78 29.27
C ALA A 30 -14.20 7.59 30.05
N LEU A 31 -13.82 8.77 30.56
CA LEU A 31 -14.72 9.70 31.23
C LEU A 31 -15.82 10.20 30.28
N TYR A 32 -15.49 10.44 29.01
CA TYR A 32 -16.47 10.84 27.99
C TYR A 32 -17.50 9.74 27.71
N MET A 33 -17.09 8.47 27.65
CA MET A 33 -18.00 7.33 27.51
C MET A 33 -18.92 7.15 28.73
N ILE A 34 -18.38 7.31 29.94
CA ILE A 34 -19.15 7.24 31.19
C ILE A 34 -20.16 8.38 31.27
N PHE A 35 -19.75 9.60 30.92
CA PHE A 35 -20.63 10.78 30.89
C PHE A 35 -21.80 10.58 29.92
N GLY A 36 -21.52 10.10 28.71
CA GLY A 36 -22.58 9.77 27.75
C GLY A 36 -23.53 8.69 28.29
N ALA A 37 -23.01 7.66 28.95
CA ALA A 37 -23.82 6.57 29.50
C ALA A 37 -24.82 7.07 30.55
N PHE A 38 -24.41 7.99 31.43
CA PHE A 38 -25.30 8.62 32.39
C PHE A 38 -26.39 9.46 31.72
N ILE A 39 -26.05 10.24 30.68
CA ILE A 39 -27.03 11.05 29.96
C ILE A 39 -28.06 10.17 29.26
N PHE A 40 -27.63 9.10 28.57
CA PHE A 40 -28.56 8.20 27.90
C PHE A 40 -29.50 7.49 28.87
N GLN A 41 -28.97 7.00 29.99
CA GLN A 41 -29.79 6.43 31.05
C GLN A 41 -30.83 7.43 31.57
N PHE A 42 -30.43 8.69 31.78
CA PHE A 42 -31.34 9.72 32.28
C PHE A 42 -32.41 10.13 31.27
N CYS A 43 -32.04 10.32 30.00
CA CYS A 43 -32.98 10.79 28.97
C CYS A 43 -33.90 9.69 28.44
N GLU A 44 -33.40 8.46 28.27
CA GLU A 44 -34.14 7.40 27.58
C GLU A 44 -34.70 6.34 28.53
N GLY A 45 -34.10 6.14 29.71
CA GLY A 45 -34.55 5.14 30.68
C GLY A 45 -36.02 5.27 31.09
N PRO A 46 -36.43 6.41 31.66
CA PRO A 46 -37.81 6.59 32.10
C PRO A 46 -38.84 6.47 30.96
N HIS A 47 -38.48 6.98 29.78
CA HIS A 47 -39.34 6.94 28.61
C HIS A 47 -39.53 5.50 28.09
N PHE A 48 -38.44 4.73 28.04
CA PHE A 48 -38.48 3.33 27.63
C PHE A 48 -39.30 2.48 28.60
N ASP A 49 -39.13 2.65 29.90
CA ASP A 49 -39.89 1.89 30.91
C ASP A 49 -41.40 2.19 30.80
N SER A 50 -41.78 3.46 30.64
CA SER A 50 -43.18 3.86 30.43
C SER A 50 -43.77 3.32 29.12
N GLN A 51 -42.99 3.33 28.03
CA GLN A 51 -43.39 2.75 26.75
C GLN A 51 -43.52 1.23 26.82
N LYS A 52 -42.63 0.58 27.56
CA LYS A 52 -42.67 -0.87 27.79
C LYS A 52 -43.92 -1.26 28.57
N GLU A 53 -44.22 -0.55 29.65
CA GLU A 53 -45.40 -0.81 30.48
C GLU A 53 -46.72 -0.59 29.72
N SER A 54 -46.82 0.49 28.94
CA SER A 54 -48.01 0.77 28.14
C SER A 54 -48.26 -0.27 27.04
N ASN A 55 -47.21 -0.70 26.34
CA ASN A 55 -47.32 -1.77 25.34
C ASN A 55 -47.71 -3.11 25.97
N LEU A 56 -47.15 -3.46 27.13
CA LEU A 56 -47.51 -4.70 27.84
C LEU A 56 -48.98 -4.71 28.27
N LYS A 57 -49.49 -3.58 28.80
CA LYS A 57 -50.91 -3.44 29.15
C LYS A 57 -51.81 -3.57 27.92
N LEU A 58 -51.43 -2.96 26.80
CA LEU A 58 -52.17 -3.06 25.54
C LEU A 58 -52.23 -4.51 25.04
N ILE A 59 -51.10 -5.22 25.04
CA ILE A 59 -51.05 -6.62 24.62
C ILE A 59 -51.90 -7.49 25.54
N GLY A 60 -51.79 -7.32 26.86
CA GLY A 60 -52.59 -8.08 27.83
C GLY A 60 -54.10 -7.87 27.62
N ASN A 61 -54.54 -6.63 27.42
CA ASN A 61 -55.95 -6.32 27.16
C ASN A 61 -56.45 -6.95 25.85
N LEU A 62 -55.64 -6.92 24.78
CA LEU A 62 -56.00 -7.52 23.49
C LEU A 62 -55.98 -9.05 23.54
N GLU A 63 -55.10 -9.64 24.35
CA GLU A 63 -55.05 -11.09 24.59
C GLU A 63 -56.31 -11.56 25.32
N GLU A 64 -56.71 -10.87 26.39
CA GLU A 64 -57.98 -11.11 27.09
C GLU A 64 -59.18 -10.97 26.14
N GLU A 65 -59.25 -9.87 25.37
CA GLU A 65 -60.34 -9.65 24.39
C GLU A 65 -60.40 -10.76 23.34
N TYR A 66 -59.25 -11.22 22.85
CA TYR A 66 -59.17 -12.31 21.88
C TYR A 66 -59.63 -13.64 22.48
N ILE A 67 -59.18 -13.98 23.71
CA ILE A 67 -59.55 -15.22 24.40
C ILE A 67 -61.06 -15.26 24.70
N ASP A 68 -61.63 -14.15 25.17
CA ASP A 68 -63.06 -14.05 25.48
C ASP A 68 -63.90 -14.25 24.21
N LYS A 69 -63.53 -13.59 23.11
CA LYS A 69 -64.26 -13.70 21.84
C LYS A 69 -64.11 -15.05 21.17
N LEU A 70 -62.92 -15.66 21.28
CA LEU A 70 -62.66 -17.03 20.85
C LEU A 70 -63.54 -18.00 21.65
N SER A 71 -63.60 -17.85 22.97
CA SER A 71 -64.42 -18.67 23.88
C SER A 71 -65.90 -18.53 23.58
N GLN A 72 -66.38 -17.30 23.33
CA GLN A 72 -67.77 -17.04 22.92
C GLN A 72 -68.10 -17.74 21.60
N THR A 73 -67.26 -17.58 20.57
CA THR A 73 -67.47 -18.17 19.24
C THR A 73 -67.50 -19.70 19.30
N ILE A 74 -66.63 -20.30 20.13
CA ILE A 74 -66.57 -21.74 20.37
C ILE A 74 -67.84 -22.22 21.09
N ASN A 75 -68.26 -21.55 22.16
CA ASN A 75 -69.46 -21.93 22.92
C ASN A 75 -70.73 -21.81 22.06
N GLU A 76 -70.88 -20.75 21.27
CA GLU A 76 -71.97 -20.60 20.31
C GLU A 76 -71.96 -21.75 19.28
N HIS A 77 -70.80 -22.09 18.71
CA HIS A 77 -70.70 -23.20 17.77
C HIS A 77 -70.97 -24.56 18.41
N ILE A 78 -70.50 -24.83 19.64
CA ILE A 78 -70.77 -26.08 20.37
C ILE A 78 -72.27 -26.22 20.62
N HIS A 79 -72.95 -25.17 21.08
CA HIS A 79 -74.39 -25.18 21.28
C HIS A 79 -75.15 -25.44 19.98
N THR A 80 -74.77 -24.73 18.91
CA THR A 80 -75.40 -24.88 17.60
C THR A 80 -75.19 -26.28 17.04
N THR A 81 -73.96 -26.82 17.14
CA THR A 81 -73.61 -28.17 16.65
C THR A 81 -74.28 -29.27 17.47
N ASN A 82 -74.42 -29.10 18.78
CA ASN A 82 -75.12 -30.06 19.65
C ASN A 82 -76.62 -30.08 19.38
N TYR A 83 -77.23 -28.92 19.15
CA TYR A 83 -78.62 -28.82 18.71
C TYR A 83 -78.78 -29.48 17.33
N PHE A 84 -77.93 -29.13 16.36
CA PHE A 84 -77.96 -29.65 14.99
C PHE A 84 -77.69 -31.16 14.90
N LYS A 85 -76.75 -31.71 15.71
CA LYS A 85 -76.52 -33.16 15.84
C LYS A 85 -77.76 -33.89 16.39
N LYS A 86 -78.49 -33.27 17.33
CA LYS A 86 -79.73 -33.85 17.88
C LYS A 86 -80.83 -33.91 16.83
N THR A 87 -80.95 -32.91 15.96
CA THR A 87 -81.93 -32.85 14.86
C THR A 87 -81.54 -33.74 13.67
N LEU A 88 -80.26 -33.80 13.30
CA LEU A 88 -79.75 -34.63 12.19
C LEU A 88 -79.81 -36.14 12.46
N LYS A 89 -79.81 -36.56 13.74
CA LYS A 89 -80.00 -37.97 14.14
C LYS A 89 -81.33 -38.56 13.64
N TYR A 90 -82.29 -37.71 13.27
CA TYR A 90 -83.58 -38.10 12.68
C TYR A 90 -83.63 -38.01 11.15
N SER A 91 -82.63 -37.44 10.47
CA SER A 91 -82.71 -37.06 9.04
C SER A 91 -81.75 -37.82 8.11
N GLY A 92 -80.92 -38.74 8.60
CA GLY A 92 -80.18 -39.70 7.76
C GLY A 92 -79.16 -39.11 6.76
N LYS A 93 -78.71 -37.85 6.91
CA LYS A 93 -77.65 -37.26 6.08
C LYS A 93 -76.49 -36.74 6.95
N SER A 94 -75.28 -37.17 6.63
CA SER A 94 -74.01 -36.72 7.19
C SER A 94 -73.16 -36.17 6.03
N ASN A 95 -72.16 -35.30 6.15
CA ASN A 95 -71.34 -34.84 7.28
C ASN A 95 -71.01 -33.35 7.01
N ILE A 96 -71.16 -32.47 8.01
CA ILE A 96 -70.43 -31.19 8.00
C ILE A 96 -68.98 -31.52 8.33
N SER A 97 -68.04 -31.13 7.46
CA SER A 97 -66.62 -31.40 7.69
C SER A 97 -66.13 -30.59 8.89
N GLU A 98 -65.44 -31.21 9.84
CA GLU A 98 -64.82 -30.51 10.97
C GLU A 98 -63.90 -29.37 10.51
N LYS A 99 -63.32 -29.50 9.30
CA LYS A 99 -62.52 -28.44 8.67
C LYS A 99 -63.32 -27.18 8.37
N ASP A 100 -64.59 -27.28 7.98
CA ASP A 100 -65.43 -26.12 7.67
C ASP A 100 -65.79 -25.34 8.93
N ILE A 101 -65.99 -26.05 10.04
CA ILE A 101 -66.25 -25.46 11.36
C ILE A 101 -65.01 -24.70 11.84
N VAL A 102 -63.83 -25.33 11.77
CA VAL A 102 -62.56 -24.71 12.14
C VAL A 102 -62.28 -23.47 11.28
N ASN A 103 -62.49 -23.55 9.96
CA ASN A 103 -62.31 -22.40 9.07
C ASN A 103 -63.25 -21.24 9.40
N LYS A 104 -64.48 -21.53 9.81
CA LYS A 104 -65.46 -20.50 10.20
C LYS A 104 -65.09 -19.82 11.53
N ILE A 105 -64.59 -20.59 12.50
CA ILE A 105 -64.06 -20.05 13.77
C ILE A 105 -62.84 -19.16 13.51
N ILE A 106 -61.91 -19.61 12.66
CA ILE A 106 -60.72 -18.82 12.29
C ILE A 106 -61.13 -17.52 11.61
N ASN A 107 -62.06 -17.56 10.65
CA ASN A 107 -62.49 -16.37 9.93
C ASN A 107 -63.21 -15.35 10.82
N ASN A 108 -64.02 -15.80 11.77
CA ASN A 108 -64.72 -14.91 12.71
C ASN A 108 -63.77 -14.18 13.67
N ASN A 109 -62.70 -14.86 14.12
CA ASN A 109 -61.74 -14.30 15.08
C ASN A 109 -60.52 -13.65 14.41
N LYS A 110 -60.45 -13.67 13.08
CA LYS A 110 -59.29 -13.20 12.30
C LYS A 110 -58.95 -11.74 12.57
N VAL A 111 -59.96 -10.89 12.78
CA VAL A 111 -59.75 -9.45 12.99
C VAL A 111 -59.04 -9.18 14.31
N GLN A 112 -59.51 -9.79 15.40
CA GLN A 112 -58.91 -9.66 16.74
C GLN A 112 -57.53 -10.29 16.78
N PHE A 113 -57.37 -11.45 16.14
CA PHE A 113 -56.06 -12.09 16.00
C PHE A 113 -55.07 -11.17 15.28
N ASN A 114 -55.46 -10.57 14.15
CA ASN A 114 -54.60 -9.63 13.43
C ASN A 114 -54.27 -8.40 14.28
N GLN A 115 -55.22 -7.84 15.03
CA GLN A 115 -54.96 -6.71 15.93
C GLN A 115 -53.96 -7.06 17.04
N LEU A 116 -54.07 -8.25 17.63
CA LEU A 116 -53.12 -8.75 18.62
C LEU A 116 -51.73 -8.95 17.99
N VAL A 117 -51.67 -9.59 16.82
CA VAL A 117 -50.41 -9.79 16.08
C VAL A 117 -49.77 -8.46 15.69
N ASP A 118 -50.56 -7.49 15.24
CA ASP A 118 -50.09 -6.16 14.88
C ASP A 118 -49.58 -5.40 16.12
N ALA A 119 -50.27 -5.50 17.26
CA ALA A 119 -49.84 -4.91 18.52
C ALA A 119 -48.53 -5.53 19.01
N ILE A 120 -48.42 -6.86 19.00
CA ILE A 120 -47.19 -7.59 19.34
C ILE A 120 -46.07 -7.21 18.38
N SER A 121 -46.34 -7.17 17.07
CA SER A 121 -45.35 -6.81 16.05
C SER A 121 -44.87 -5.37 16.21
N ASN A 122 -45.78 -4.42 16.41
CA ASN A 122 -45.45 -3.02 16.66
C ASN A 122 -44.63 -2.86 17.93
N ALA A 123 -45.04 -3.54 19.01
CA ALA A 123 -44.35 -3.52 20.28
C ALA A 123 -42.93 -4.12 20.16
N HIS A 124 -42.77 -5.22 19.41
CA HIS A 124 -41.47 -5.79 19.04
C HIS A 124 -40.61 -4.84 18.21
N ARG A 125 -41.20 -4.09 17.27
CA ARG A 125 -40.47 -3.11 16.45
C ARG A 125 -40.02 -1.91 17.27
N THR A 126 -40.85 -1.42 18.20
CA THR A 126 -40.48 -0.33 19.10
C THR A 126 -39.41 -0.72 20.11
N SER A 127 -39.49 -1.93 20.68
CA SER A 127 -38.48 -2.44 21.62
C SER A 127 -37.32 -3.15 20.93
N ARG A 128 -37.31 -3.21 19.59
CA ARG A 128 -36.44 -3.95 18.64
C ARG A 128 -36.26 -5.46 18.88
N HIS A 129 -36.41 -5.98 20.11
CA HIS A 129 -36.03 -7.36 20.47
C HIS A 129 -36.96 -8.00 21.53
N GLY A 130 -38.20 -7.51 21.68
CA GLY A 130 -39.23 -8.14 22.52
C GLY A 130 -39.26 -7.71 23.98
N PHE A 131 -40.10 -8.39 24.76
CA PHE A 131 -40.42 -8.07 26.17
C PHE A 131 -39.88 -9.08 27.18
N ASP A 132 -39.10 -10.07 26.73
CA ASP A 132 -38.50 -11.07 27.62
C ASP A 132 -37.71 -10.43 28.77
N GLU A 133 -37.51 -11.18 29.86
CA GLU A 133 -36.68 -10.75 31.00
C GLU A 133 -35.28 -10.31 30.57
N ASP A 134 -34.78 -10.86 29.46
CA ASP A 134 -33.49 -10.52 28.86
C ASP A 134 -33.55 -9.30 27.91
N SER A 135 -34.69 -8.62 27.73
CA SER A 135 -34.83 -7.45 26.85
C SER A 135 -33.89 -6.29 27.27
N PRO A 136 -33.27 -5.58 26.30
CA PRO A 136 -32.28 -4.57 26.63
C PRO A 136 -32.97 -3.31 27.16
N THR A 137 -32.63 -2.93 28.38
CA THR A 137 -33.06 -1.70 29.04
C THR A 137 -31.97 -0.64 29.02
N TRP A 138 -32.32 0.62 29.24
CA TRP A 138 -31.38 1.74 29.40
C TRP A 138 -30.71 1.78 30.78
N ASP A 139 -30.16 0.65 31.22
CA ASP A 139 -29.34 0.59 32.43
C ASP A 139 -27.94 1.16 32.18
N PHE A 140 -27.23 1.56 33.24
CA PHE A 140 -25.85 2.05 33.13
C PHE A 140 -24.92 1.11 32.33
N LYS A 141 -25.00 -0.21 32.56
CA LYS A 141 -24.17 -1.21 31.84
C LYS A 141 -24.46 -1.21 30.33
N ASN A 142 -25.73 -1.25 29.96
CA ASN A 142 -26.16 -1.24 28.56
C ASN A 142 -25.87 0.12 27.91
N SER A 143 -26.04 1.21 28.65
CA SER A 143 -25.76 2.57 28.21
C SER A 143 -24.26 2.78 27.96
N LEU A 144 -23.38 2.26 28.82
CA LEU A 144 -21.94 2.30 28.61
C LEU A 144 -21.52 1.45 27.42
N PHE A 145 -22.11 0.25 27.27
CA PHE A 145 -21.86 -0.59 26.12
C PHE A 145 -22.32 0.09 24.82
N PHE A 146 -23.49 0.74 24.84
CA PHE A 146 -24.01 1.55 23.75
C PHE A 146 -23.08 2.72 23.41
N THR A 147 -22.65 3.53 24.38
CA THR A 147 -21.75 4.66 24.10
C THR A 147 -20.40 4.21 23.58
N ALA A 148 -19.81 3.17 24.15
CA ALA A 148 -18.52 2.67 23.71
C ALA A 148 -18.58 2.08 22.30
N THR A 149 -19.60 1.28 21.98
CA THR A 149 -19.76 0.66 20.65
C THR A 149 -20.18 1.67 19.58
N MET A 150 -20.92 2.71 19.95
CA MET A 150 -21.26 3.83 19.08
C MET A 150 -20.03 4.68 18.74
N LEU A 151 -19.23 5.06 19.75
CA LEU A 151 -18.05 5.89 19.55
C LEU A 151 -16.90 5.15 18.85
N THR A 152 -16.86 3.83 18.93
CA THR A 152 -15.95 2.99 18.15
C THR A 152 -16.49 2.62 16.78
N SER A 153 -17.62 3.20 16.37
CA SER A 153 -18.29 2.98 15.09
C SER A 153 -18.68 1.52 14.79
N ILE A 154 -18.82 0.68 15.82
CA ILE A 154 -19.36 -0.68 15.68
C ILE A 154 -20.89 -0.62 15.54
N GLY A 155 -21.55 0.05 16.49
CA GLY A 155 -22.98 0.33 16.45
C GLY A 155 -23.92 -0.87 16.26
N TYR A 156 -23.87 -1.90 17.12
CA TYR A 156 -24.72 -3.10 17.02
C TYR A 156 -26.24 -2.84 16.96
N GLY A 157 -26.69 -1.68 17.45
CA GLY A 157 -28.11 -1.30 17.37
C GLY A 157 -29.05 -2.02 18.33
N PHE A 158 -28.53 -2.77 19.32
CA PHE A 158 -29.33 -3.44 20.37
C PHE A 158 -30.28 -2.48 21.11
N VAL A 159 -29.80 -1.25 21.32
CA VAL A 159 -30.57 -0.15 21.92
C VAL A 159 -30.34 1.09 21.06
N ALA A 160 -31.36 1.92 20.89
CA ALA A 160 -31.26 3.21 20.21
C ALA A 160 -32.24 4.21 20.82
N PRO A 161 -31.91 5.51 20.85
CA PRO A 161 -32.79 6.51 21.45
C PRO A 161 -34.06 6.69 20.62
N SER A 162 -35.21 6.63 21.30
CA SER A 162 -36.52 6.90 20.70
C SER A 162 -36.92 8.35 20.87
N THR A 163 -36.46 9.03 21.93
CA THR A 163 -36.82 10.43 22.18
C THR A 163 -36.14 11.40 21.21
N PHE A 164 -36.81 12.52 20.90
CA PHE A 164 -36.22 13.58 20.09
C PHE A 164 -34.93 14.12 20.73
N MET A 165 -34.95 14.35 22.04
CA MET A 165 -33.80 14.89 22.79
C MET A 165 -32.62 13.92 22.80
N GLY A 166 -32.85 12.62 23.02
CA GLY A 166 -31.80 11.61 22.98
C GLY A 166 -31.20 11.44 21.58
N ARG A 167 -32.02 11.52 20.52
CA ARG A 167 -31.52 11.51 19.12
C ARG A 167 -30.67 12.74 18.81
N LEU A 168 -31.12 13.94 19.20
CA LEU A 168 -30.34 15.16 19.02
C LEU A 168 -29.01 15.10 19.79
N PHE A 169 -29.05 14.57 21.02
CA PHE A 169 -27.86 14.37 21.83
C PHE A 169 -26.87 13.39 21.19
N VAL A 170 -27.33 12.24 20.65
CA VAL A 170 -26.46 11.30 19.90
C VAL A 170 -25.71 12.03 18.78
N VAL A 171 -26.40 12.84 17.98
CA VAL A 171 -25.79 13.53 16.84
C VAL A 171 -24.63 14.43 17.30
N ILE A 172 -24.87 15.27 18.32
CA ILE A 172 -23.85 16.18 18.86
C ILE A 172 -22.73 15.38 19.55
N TYR A 173 -23.09 14.37 20.33
CA TYR A 173 -22.16 13.53 21.06
C TYR A 173 -21.23 12.73 20.15
N CYS A 174 -21.71 12.23 19.02
CA CYS A 174 -20.91 11.52 18.01
C CYS A 174 -19.97 12.45 17.24
N LEU A 175 -20.39 13.68 16.95
CA LEU A 175 -19.58 14.67 16.22
C LEU A 175 -18.26 14.99 16.95
N ILE A 176 -18.31 15.03 18.29
CA ILE A 176 -17.13 15.25 19.14
C ILE A 176 -16.46 13.92 19.51
N GLY A 177 -17.27 12.92 19.84
CA GLY A 177 -16.81 11.66 20.38
C GLY A 177 -16.04 10.80 19.39
N ILE A 178 -16.52 10.65 18.15
CA ILE A 178 -15.86 9.80 17.14
C ILE A 178 -14.46 10.32 16.79
N PRO A 179 -14.23 11.63 16.54
CA PRO A 179 -12.88 12.15 16.36
C PRO A 179 -11.99 11.93 17.59
N LEU A 180 -12.54 12.14 18.79
CA LEU A 180 -11.80 11.92 20.04
C LEU A 180 -11.36 10.45 20.15
N THR A 181 -12.26 9.49 19.94
CA THR A 181 -11.93 8.05 20.00
C THR A 181 -10.99 7.61 18.90
N LEU A 182 -11.13 8.11 17.68
CA LEU A 182 -10.19 7.81 16.59
C LEU A 182 -8.77 8.29 16.91
N VAL A 183 -8.64 9.49 17.48
CA VAL A 183 -7.34 10.01 17.90
C VAL A 183 -6.77 9.22 19.08
N THR A 184 -7.60 8.80 20.05
CA THR A 184 -7.15 7.98 21.18
C THR A 184 -6.65 6.63 20.70
N VAL A 185 -7.43 5.93 19.87
CA VAL A 185 -7.10 4.62 19.32
C VAL A 185 -5.85 4.69 18.45
N ALA A 186 -5.73 5.70 17.57
CA ALA A 186 -4.53 5.89 16.74
C ALA A 186 -3.26 6.12 17.56
N ASN A 187 -3.35 6.93 18.62
CA ASN A 187 -2.22 7.19 19.52
C ASN A 187 -1.81 5.92 20.30
N VAL A 188 -2.77 5.15 20.79
CA VAL A 188 -2.51 3.87 21.48
C VAL A 188 -1.91 2.85 20.51
N ALA A 189 -2.49 2.71 19.32
CA ALA A 189 -1.99 1.84 18.26
C ALA A 189 -0.53 2.15 17.90
N LYS A 190 -0.19 3.44 17.76
CA LYS A 190 1.19 3.89 17.53
C LYS A 190 2.12 3.48 18.68
N PHE A 191 1.72 3.71 19.92
CA PHE A 191 2.50 3.32 21.10
C PHE A 191 2.75 1.80 21.16
N ILE A 192 1.70 1.00 20.92
CA ILE A 192 1.78 -0.46 20.89
C ILE A 192 2.74 -0.89 19.76
N SER A 193 2.62 -0.31 18.57
CA SER A 193 3.48 -0.63 17.43
C SER A 193 4.96 -0.38 17.73
N GLU A 194 5.30 0.78 18.29
CA GLU A 194 6.68 1.15 18.64
C GLU A 194 7.25 0.19 19.69
N THR A 195 6.44 -0.18 20.68
CA THR A 195 6.82 -1.16 21.71
C THR A 195 7.07 -2.55 21.10
N ILE A 196 6.20 -3.01 20.19
CA ILE A 196 6.37 -4.29 19.49
C ILE A 196 7.64 -4.30 18.64
N PHE A 197 7.95 -3.19 17.95
CA PHE A 197 9.19 -3.07 17.15
C PHE A 197 10.44 -3.17 18.03
N VAL A 198 10.45 -2.50 19.18
CA VAL A 198 11.58 -2.57 20.14
C VAL A 198 11.72 -4.00 20.69
N CYS A 199 10.62 -4.62 21.13
CA CYS A 199 10.63 -5.99 21.61
C CYS A 199 11.13 -6.97 20.53
N HIS A 200 10.68 -6.82 19.29
CA HIS A 200 11.15 -7.65 18.19
C HIS A 200 12.64 -7.47 17.91
N TYR A 201 13.13 -6.23 17.92
CA TYR A 201 14.56 -5.96 17.75
C TYR A 201 15.40 -6.65 18.82
N GLU A 202 14.97 -6.57 20.08
CA GLU A 202 15.67 -7.24 21.18
C GLU A 202 15.57 -8.78 21.09
N LEU A 203 14.41 -9.32 20.72
CA LEU A 203 14.22 -10.76 20.47
C LEU A 203 15.11 -11.24 19.31
N TRP A 204 15.19 -10.47 18.23
CA TRP A 204 16.06 -10.78 17.08
C TRP A 204 17.53 -10.78 17.50
N LYS A 205 17.95 -9.80 18.31
CA LYS A 205 19.31 -9.73 18.86
C LYS A 205 19.62 -10.92 19.77
N LEU A 206 18.67 -11.35 20.61
CA LEU A 206 18.80 -12.55 21.44
C LEU A 206 18.87 -13.83 20.59
N TRP A 207 18.02 -13.95 19.57
CA TRP A 207 18.01 -15.08 18.66
C TRP A 207 19.30 -15.18 17.84
N MET A 208 19.83 -14.06 17.35
CA MET A 208 21.12 -14.02 16.67
C MET A 208 22.28 -14.41 17.60
N ARG A 209 22.24 -13.99 18.87
CA ARG A 209 23.22 -14.42 19.90
C ARG A 209 23.13 -15.91 20.20
N TYR A 210 21.92 -16.46 20.30
CA TYR A 210 21.70 -17.89 20.50
C TYR A 210 22.15 -18.72 19.29
N LYS A 211 21.82 -18.28 18.07
CA LYS A 211 22.27 -18.91 16.82
C LYS A 211 23.80 -18.86 16.68
N ASN A 212 24.44 -17.79 17.12
CA ASN A 212 25.90 -17.69 17.14
C ASN A 212 26.55 -18.62 18.18
N ARG A 213 25.93 -18.86 19.35
CA ARG A 213 26.41 -19.87 20.32
C ARG A 213 26.38 -21.30 19.77
N ASN A 214 25.40 -21.65 18.93
CA ASN A 214 25.38 -22.96 18.26
C ASN A 214 26.42 -23.08 17.12
N LYS A 215 27.01 -21.97 16.68
CA LYS A 215 28.02 -21.93 15.62
C LYS A 215 29.46 -21.97 16.16
N GLU A 216 29.66 -21.80 17.47
CA GLU A 216 30.97 -21.90 18.14
C GLU A 216 31.59 -23.32 18.17
N ARG A 217 30.91 -24.36 17.62
CA ARG A 217 31.54 -25.67 17.35
C ARG A 217 32.21 -25.78 15.98
N GLY A 218 32.17 -24.75 15.14
CA GLY A 218 32.81 -24.78 13.83
C GLY A 218 33.32 -23.41 13.41
N GLY A 219 34.60 -23.15 13.71
CA GLY A 219 35.44 -22.15 13.07
C GLY A 219 35.03 -20.69 13.29
N GLU A 220 35.87 -19.96 14.02
CA GLU A 220 35.80 -18.51 14.15
C GLU A 220 35.77 -17.84 12.77
N ASP A 221 34.71 -17.09 12.49
CA ASP A 221 34.76 -16.01 11.51
C ASP A 221 33.89 -14.85 11.99
N GLU A 222 34.58 -13.73 12.17
CA GLU A 222 34.17 -12.46 12.73
C GLU A 222 32.89 -11.89 12.07
N ILE A 223 31.79 -11.85 12.83
CA ILE A 223 30.81 -10.77 12.70
C ILE A 223 31.22 -9.70 13.70
N LYS A 224 32.26 -8.94 13.34
CA LYS A 224 32.56 -7.66 13.99
C LYS A 224 31.42 -6.68 13.69
N ASP A 225 31.02 -5.97 14.74
CA ASP A 225 29.92 -5.01 14.84
C ASP A 225 29.57 -4.27 13.55
N LEU A 226 28.36 -4.53 13.05
CA LEU A 226 27.70 -3.76 11.99
C LEU A 226 27.11 -2.43 12.50
N PHE A 227 27.29 -2.12 13.79
CA PHE A 227 26.77 -0.93 14.44
C PHE A 227 27.94 -0.22 15.14
N GLY A 228 28.36 0.93 14.59
CA GLY A 228 29.27 1.81 15.32
C GLY A 228 28.56 2.38 16.54
N GLU A 229 29.26 2.51 17.67
CA GLU A 229 28.77 3.13 18.92
C GLU A 229 28.43 4.63 18.79
N SER A 230 28.24 5.15 17.57
CA SER A 230 28.00 6.56 17.28
C SER A 230 26.97 6.77 16.15
N GLU A 231 26.02 5.87 15.97
CA GLU A 231 24.87 6.09 15.09
C GLU A 231 23.65 6.48 15.93
N ASP A 232 23.00 7.59 15.56
CA ASP A 232 21.82 8.14 16.25
C ASP A 232 20.70 7.07 16.33
N GLU A 233 20.05 6.92 17.49
CA GLU A 233 18.96 5.94 17.71
C GLU A 233 17.87 6.02 16.61
N GLN A 234 17.70 7.19 16.01
CA GLN A 234 16.77 7.47 14.92
C GLN A 234 17.15 6.79 13.59
N GLU A 235 18.44 6.70 13.25
CA GLU A 235 18.94 6.05 12.02
C GLU A 235 18.89 4.52 12.14
N ILE A 236 19.13 4.01 13.35
CA ILE A 236 18.98 2.58 13.67
C ILE A 236 17.51 2.18 13.56
N LEU A 237 16.58 2.99 14.08
CA LEU A 237 15.14 2.76 13.94
C LEU A 237 14.69 2.76 12.47
N ASP A 238 15.22 3.66 11.63
CA ASP A 238 14.89 3.70 10.20
C ASP A 238 15.45 2.51 9.39
N ARG A 239 16.58 1.91 9.82
CA ARG A 239 17.09 0.67 9.22
C ARG A 239 16.48 -0.60 9.79
N VAL A 240 16.10 -0.62 11.07
CA VAL A 240 15.34 -1.73 11.68
C VAL A 240 13.92 -1.79 11.09
N ARG A 241 13.33 -0.65 10.69
CA ARG A 241 12.13 -0.59 9.83
C ARG A 241 12.29 -1.31 8.49
N LEU A 242 13.52 -1.59 8.04
CA LEU A 242 13.81 -2.36 6.82
C LEU A 242 13.82 -3.88 7.05
N ILE A 243 13.83 -4.36 8.30
CA ILE A 243 13.48 -5.74 8.61
C ILE A 243 11.97 -5.84 8.38
N ARG A 244 11.59 -6.13 7.12
CA ARG A 244 10.20 -6.39 6.73
C ARG A 244 9.67 -7.48 7.65
N PHE A 245 8.85 -7.11 8.64
CA PHE A 245 7.86 -8.04 9.15
C PHE A 245 7.05 -8.51 7.96
N PRO A 246 7.00 -9.82 7.67
CA PRO A 246 6.03 -10.31 6.72
C PRO A 246 4.66 -9.86 7.25
N PRO A 247 3.84 -9.15 6.46
CA PRO A 247 2.51 -8.73 6.87
C PRO A 247 1.70 -9.89 7.45
N VAL A 248 1.95 -11.10 6.94
CA VAL A 248 1.44 -12.38 7.44
C VAL A 248 1.61 -12.55 8.95
N VAL A 249 2.75 -12.14 9.52
CA VAL A 249 3.01 -12.26 10.97
C VAL A 249 2.07 -11.33 11.75
N VAL A 250 1.85 -10.10 11.28
CA VAL A 250 0.97 -9.14 11.95
C VAL A 250 -0.49 -9.60 11.87
N PHE A 251 -0.92 -10.09 10.71
CA PHE A 251 -2.26 -10.70 10.56
C PHE A 251 -2.43 -11.95 11.44
N MET A 252 -1.38 -12.75 11.59
CA MET A 252 -1.41 -13.94 12.46
C MET A 252 -1.57 -13.56 13.94
N PHE A 253 -0.97 -12.45 14.40
CA PHE A 253 -1.20 -11.93 15.75
C PHE A 253 -2.66 -11.49 15.97
N VAL A 254 -3.26 -10.77 15.01
CA VAL A 254 -4.69 -10.39 15.09
C VAL A 254 -5.57 -11.65 15.10
N PHE A 255 -5.24 -12.64 14.27
CA PHE A 255 -5.99 -13.88 14.21
C PHE A 255 -5.94 -14.67 15.53
N ILE A 256 -4.75 -14.82 16.14
CA ILE A 256 -4.61 -15.45 17.46
C ILE A 256 -5.41 -14.69 18.51
N TYR A 257 -5.35 -13.36 18.51
CA TYR A 257 -6.12 -12.55 19.44
C TYR A 257 -7.63 -12.77 19.26
N GLY A 258 -8.11 -12.84 18.02
CA GLY A 258 -9.50 -13.16 17.73
C GLY A 258 -9.92 -14.54 18.25
N LEU A 259 -9.08 -15.57 18.08
CA LEU A 259 -9.33 -16.91 18.63
C LEU A 259 -9.37 -16.92 20.16
N PHE A 260 -8.45 -16.20 20.80
CA PHE A 260 -8.39 -16.06 22.26
C PHE A 260 -9.56 -15.26 22.81
N GLY A 261 -9.94 -14.16 22.15
CA GLY A 261 -11.12 -13.37 22.47
C GLY A 261 -12.40 -14.21 22.37
N ALA A 262 -12.55 -14.98 21.29
CA ALA A 262 -13.68 -15.89 21.11
C ALA A 262 -13.78 -16.94 22.22
N TYR A 263 -12.64 -17.45 22.70
CA TYR A 263 -12.61 -18.38 23.83
C TYR A 263 -13.10 -17.73 25.13
N ILE A 264 -12.68 -16.49 25.42
CA ILE A 264 -13.17 -15.72 26.57
C ILE A 264 -14.67 -15.46 26.45
N VAL A 265 -15.14 -15.01 25.27
CA VAL A 265 -16.57 -14.77 25.03
C VAL A 265 -17.36 -16.05 25.24
N LYS A 266 -16.87 -17.20 24.78
CA LYS A 266 -17.58 -18.48 24.96
C LYS A 266 -17.67 -18.92 26.42
N ILE A 267 -16.64 -18.69 27.23
CA ILE A 267 -16.68 -19.00 28.66
C ILE A 267 -17.74 -18.16 29.36
N ASN A 268 -17.83 -16.88 29.00
CA ASN A 268 -18.78 -15.95 29.60
C ASN A 268 -20.20 -16.13 29.06
N GLU A 269 -20.35 -16.53 27.79
CA GLU A 269 -21.64 -16.81 27.15
C GLU A 269 -21.84 -18.31 26.97
N THR A 270 -22.40 -18.95 28.00
CA THR A 270 -22.67 -20.38 27.99
C THR A 270 -23.67 -20.80 26.92
N SER A 271 -24.55 -19.89 26.50
CA SER A 271 -25.58 -20.15 25.47
C SER A 271 -25.02 -20.28 24.04
N TRP A 272 -23.88 -19.65 23.74
CA TRP A 272 -23.36 -19.60 22.37
C TRP A 272 -22.46 -20.79 22.05
N THR A 273 -22.41 -21.21 20.79
CA THR A 273 -21.37 -22.12 20.32
C THR A 273 -20.03 -21.38 20.13
N TYR A 274 -18.90 -22.10 20.09
CA TYR A 274 -17.61 -21.45 19.86
C TYR A 274 -17.54 -20.75 18.49
N SER A 275 -18.19 -21.32 17.46
CA SER A 275 -18.31 -20.71 16.13
C SER A 275 -19.05 -19.37 16.17
N GLU A 276 -20.13 -19.28 16.95
CA GLU A 276 -20.91 -18.04 17.12
C GLU A 276 -20.09 -16.98 17.88
N ALA A 277 -19.41 -17.39 18.95
CA ALA A 277 -18.52 -16.51 19.70
C ALA A 277 -17.35 -16.01 18.84
N LEU A 278 -16.80 -16.85 17.96
CA LEU A 278 -15.75 -16.48 17.01
C LEU A 278 -16.27 -15.49 15.97
N TYR A 279 -17.40 -15.80 15.35
CA TYR A 279 -18.05 -14.92 14.39
C TYR A 279 -18.35 -13.54 14.98
N PHE A 280 -18.98 -13.50 16.16
CA PHE A 280 -19.24 -12.27 16.90
C PHE A 280 -17.94 -11.51 17.15
N THR A 281 -16.91 -12.16 17.71
CA THR A 281 -15.64 -11.52 18.05
C THR A 281 -14.95 -10.88 16.82
N PHE A 282 -14.88 -11.58 15.68
CA PHE A 282 -14.24 -11.04 14.48
C PHE A 282 -15.03 -9.88 13.87
N ILE A 283 -16.35 -10.01 13.72
CA ILE A 283 -17.23 -8.94 13.20
C ILE A 283 -17.17 -7.69 14.09
N SER A 284 -17.04 -7.88 15.41
CA SER A 284 -16.87 -6.81 16.40
C SER A 284 -15.55 -6.07 16.25
N ILE A 285 -14.44 -6.81 16.21
CA ILE A 285 -13.08 -6.27 16.14
C ILE A 285 -12.79 -5.61 14.78
N MET A 286 -13.46 -6.08 13.71
CA MET A 286 -13.46 -5.44 12.39
C MET A 286 -14.42 -4.24 12.29
N THR A 287 -15.10 -3.87 13.37
CA THR A 287 -16.03 -2.72 13.42
C THR A 287 -17.19 -2.82 12.42
N VAL A 288 -17.62 -4.04 12.06
CA VAL A 288 -18.78 -4.26 11.17
C VAL A 288 -20.08 -4.26 11.96
N GLY A 289 -20.12 -4.98 13.09
CA GLY A 289 -21.18 -4.84 14.08
C GLY A 289 -22.61 -5.17 13.63
N PHE A 290 -22.87 -6.33 13.01
CA PHE A 290 -24.21 -6.69 12.53
C PHE A 290 -25.33 -6.67 13.59
N GLY A 291 -25.00 -6.94 14.86
CA GLY A 291 -25.96 -6.90 15.95
C GLY A 291 -26.93 -8.09 15.98
N ASP A 292 -26.57 -9.19 15.33
CA ASP A 292 -27.29 -10.46 15.31
C ASP A 292 -27.06 -11.30 16.57
N TYR A 293 -25.86 -11.29 17.13
CA TYR A 293 -25.53 -11.92 18.42
C TYR A 293 -25.45 -10.88 19.53
N ARG A 294 -26.24 -11.09 20.59
CA ARG A 294 -26.34 -10.17 21.72
C ARG A 294 -25.85 -10.77 23.04
N PRO A 295 -24.84 -10.18 23.67
CA PRO A 295 -24.39 -10.64 24.99
C PRO A 295 -25.40 -10.40 26.11
N LYS A 296 -25.34 -11.25 27.13
CA LYS A 296 -26.08 -11.10 28.39
C LYS A 296 -25.54 -9.95 29.23
N ARG A 297 -26.39 -9.40 30.08
CA ARG A 297 -26.08 -8.23 30.92
C ARG A 297 -24.85 -8.41 31.83
N GLU A 298 -24.56 -9.64 32.24
CA GLU A 298 -23.45 -9.98 33.14
C GLU A 298 -22.09 -9.98 32.44
N SER A 299 -22.05 -10.35 31.15
CA SER A 299 -20.81 -10.50 30.38
C SER A 299 -20.37 -9.22 29.65
N LEU A 300 -21.24 -8.20 29.58
CA LEU A 300 -21.04 -6.97 28.78
C LEU A 300 -19.70 -6.28 29.03
N TYR A 301 -19.24 -6.17 30.28
CA TYR A 301 -17.96 -5.53 30.59
C TYR A 301 -16.77 -6.32 30.05
N VAL A 302 -16.80 -7.65 30.20
CA VAL A 302 -15.72 -8.52 29.70
C VAL A 302 -15.66 -8.44 28.19
N ILE A 303 -16.81 -8.50 27.54
CA ILE A 303 -16.92 -8.41 26.08
C ILE A 303 -16.49 -7.04 25.58
N LEU A 304 -16.86 -5.97 26.28
CA LEU A 304 -16.42 -4.62 25.94
C LEU A 304 -14.89 -4.52 25.97
N VAL A 305 -14.23 -5.06 27.00
CA VAL A 305 -12.77 -5.05 27.10
C VAL A 305 -12.11 -5.87 25.96
N VAL A 306 -12.66 -7.03 25.61
CA VAL A 306 -12.19 -7.85 24.49
C VAL A 306 -12.34 -7.12 23.16
N VAL A 307 -13.49 -6.49 22.92
CA VAL A 307 -13.75 -5.77 21.67
C VAL A 307 -12.88 -4.51 21.57
N MET A 308 -12.77 -3.72 22.65
CA MET A 308 -11.89 -2.54 22.69
C MET A 308 -10.42 -2.91 22.47
N GLY A 309 -9.94 -3.97 23.12
CA GLY A 309 -8.58 -4.48 22.93
C GLY A 309 -8.32 -4.95 21.50
N GLY A 310 -9.31 -5.60 20.89
CA GLY A 310 -9.24 -6.03 19.50
C GLY A 310 -9.22 -4.87 18.51
N ILE A 311 -10.03 -3.82 18.70
CA ILE A 311 -10.00 -2.61 17.87
C ILE A 311 -8.62 -1.93 17.97
N MET A 312 -8.05 -1.83 19.17
CA MET A 312 -6.70 -1.28 19.34
C MET A 312 -5.64 -2.11 18.60
N LEU A 313 -5.81 -3.43 18.54
CA LEU A 313 -4.91 -4.34 17.82
C LEU A 313 -5.08 -4.26 16.29
N THR A 314 -6.30 -4.19 15.77
CA THR A 314 -6.54 -4.06 14.32
C THR A 314 -6.08 -2.71 13.81
N THR A 315 -6.31 -1.64 14.56
CA THR A 315 -5.79 -0.31 14.22
C THR A 315 -4.27 -0.24 14.25
N MET A 316 -3.63 -0.94 15.20
CA MET A 316 -2.17 -1.14 15.18
C MET A 316 -1.70 -1.88 13.93
N CYS A 317 -2.39 -2.95 13.53
CA CYS A 317 -2.09 -3.67 12.29
C CYS A 317 -2.20 -2.74 11.07
N MET A 318 -3.28 -1.96 10.97
CA MET A 318 -3.50 -0.98 9.90
C MET A 318 -2.42 0.10 9.88
N ASP A 319 -1.92 0.56 11.03
CA ASP A 319 -0.82 1.52 11.10
C ASP A 319 0.53 0.93 10.64
N VAL A 320 0.82 -0.34 10.97
CA VAL A 320 2.02 -1.04 10.46
C VAL A 320 1.94 -1.26 8.97
N VAL A 321 0.83 -1.83 8.49
CA VAL A 321 0.58 -2.08 7.07
C VAL A 321 0.60 -0.75 6.30
N GLY A 322 -0.05 0.29 6.83
CA GLY A 322 -0.06 1.64 6.28
C GLY A 322 1.35 2.20 6.10
N ARG A 323 2.20 2.16 7.13
CA ARG A 323 3.59 2.64 7.02
C ARG A 323 4.44 1.83 6.05
N MET A 324 4.19 0.52 5.92
CA MET A 324 4.88 -0.34 4.97
C MET A 324 4.46 -0.08 3.52
N TYR A 325 3.16 0.03 3.27
CA TYR A 325 2.62 0.06 1.92
C TYR A 325 2.35 1.46 1.37
N LEU A 326 2.11 2.50 2.18
CA LEU A 326 1.87 3.85 1.63
C LEU A 326 3.05 4.33 0.78
N LYS A 327 4.29 4.06 1.20
CA LYS A 327 5.49 4.46 0.45
C LYS A 327 5.59 3.69 -0.87
N GLU A 328 5.27 2.40 -0.86
CA GLU A 328 5.28 1.56 -2.07
C GLU A 328 4.13 1.93 -3.00
N ILE A 329 2.91 2.16 -2.49
CA ILE A 329 1.74 2.61 -3.26
C ILE A 329 2.00 4.00 -3.86
N HIS A 330 2.54 4.94 -3.09
CA HIS A 330 2.89 6.27 -3.59
C HIS A 330 4.05 6.22 -4.59
N TYR A 331 5.00 5.31 -4.40
CA TYR A 331 6.08 5.04 -5.35
C TYR A 331 5.56 4.42 -6.65
N ILE A 332 4.65 3.45 -6.55
CA ILE A 332 3.99 2.81 -7.68
C ILE A 332 3.11 3.82 -8.41
N GLY A 333 2.32 4.63 -7.70
CA GLY A 333 1.45 5.66 -8.27
C GLY A 333 2.22 6.73 -9.04
N ARG A 334 3.31 7.27 -8.47
CA ARG A 334 4.19 8.23 -9.17
C ARG A 334 4.88 7.62 -10.39
N LYS A 335 5.09 6.31 -10.41
CA LYS A 335 5.75 5.60 -11.52
C LYS A 335 4.79 4.99 -12.53
N LEU A 336 3.51 4.83 -12.20
CA LEU A 336 2.45 4.52 -13.16
C LEU A 336 2.13 5.73 -14.04
N GLN A 337 2.32 6.95 -13.52
CA GLN A 337 2.25 8.17 -14.34
C GLN A 337 3.33 8.24 -15.42
N THR A 338 4.42 7.47 -15.31
CA THR A 338 5.31 7.24 -16.46
C THR A 338 4.74 6.08 -17.28
N ASN A 339 4.30 6.35 -18.51
CA ASN A 339 3.54 5.53 -19.47
C ASN A 339 4.08 4.11 -19.84
N ASN A 340 4.86 3.44 -18.99
CA ASN A 340 5.44 2.13 -19.26
C ASN A 340 4.94 1.08 -18.24
N PRO A 341 3.93 0.26 -18.60
CA PRO A 341 3.35 -0.76 -17.70
C PRO A 341 4.35 -1.86 -17.28
N PHE A 342 5.48 -1.99 -18.01
CA PHE A 342 6.51 -3.01 -17.75
C PHE A 342 7.68 -2.53 -16.88
N TYR A 343 7.61 -1.32 -16.33
CA TYR A 343 8.68 -0.76 -15.49
C TYR A 343 9.00 -1.64 -14.27
N LEU A 344 7.98 -2.17 -13.60
CA LEU A 344 8.12 -3.02 -12.42
C LEU A 344 8.89 -4.31 -12.73
N ILE A 345 8.67 -4.90 -13.91
CA ILE A 345 9.35 -6.11 -14.35
C ILE A 345 10.83 -5.82 -14.67
N ARG A 346 11.12 -4.68 -15.32
CA ARG A 346 12.50 -4.24 -15.59
C ARG A 346 13.26 -3.94 -14.30
N GLU A 347 12.62 -3.29 -13.33
CA GLU A 347 13.25 -2.97 -12.05
C GLU A 347 13.43 -4.23 -11.18
N ALA A 348 12.46 -5.13 -11.13
CA ALA A 348 12.59 -6.41 -10.45
C ALA A 348 13.73 -7.25 -11.05
N LYS A 349 13.85 -7.30 -12.38
CA LYS A 349 14.95 -7.98 -13.08
C LYS A 349 16.29 -7.29 -12.80
N ALA A 350 16.33 -5.96 -12.71
CA ALA A 350 17.53 -5.21 -12.32
C ALA A 350 17.93 -5.44 -10.86
N ARG A 351 16.97 -5.50 -9.92
CA ARG A 351 17.23 -5.83 -8.50
C ARG A 351 17.79 -7.24 -8.36
N ARG A 352 17.25 -8.23 -9.07
CA ARG A 352 17.81 -9.60 -9.11
C ARG A 352 19.24 -9.61 -9.64
N ARG A 353 19.54 -8.84 -10.70
CA ARG A 353 20.91 -8.69 -11.23
C ARG A 353 21.85 -8.03 -10.21
N ARG A 354 21.41 -6.98 -9.52
CA ARG A 354 22.22 -6.32 -8.47
C ARG A 354 22.47 -7.25 -7.27
N ALA A 355 21.49 -8.03 -6.86
CA ALA A 355 21.64 -9.02 -5.79
C ALA A 355 22.60 -10.16 -6.19
N ALA A 356 22.46 -10.70 -7.39
CA ALA A 356 23.37 -11.72 -7.92
C ALA A 356 24.80 -11.18 -8.12
N MET A 357 24.94 -9.93 -8.57
CA MET A 357 26.23 -9.27 -8.71
C MET A 357 26.85 -8.98 -7.34
N ALA A 358 26.06 -8.60 -6.33
CA ALA A 358 26.52 -8.40 -4.96
C ALA A 358 26.98 -9.71 -4.29
N SER A 359 26.29 -10.83 -4.52
CA SER A 359 26.74 -12.14 -4.01
C SER A 359 28.02 -12.60 -4.68
N LEU A 360 28.17 -12.34 -5.98
CA LEU A 360 29.37 -12.67 -6.74
C LEU A 360 30.56 -11.79 -6.34
N LEU A 361 30.33 -10.49 -6.09
CA LEU A 361 31.33 -9.57 -5.52
C LEU A 361 31.75 -9.96 -4.10
N ALA A 362 30.81 -10.43 -3.28
CA ALA A 362 31.11 -10.93 -1.93
C ALA A 362 31.94 -12.23 -1.96
N GLN A 363 31.70 -13.12 -2.93
CA GLN A 363 32.52 -14.32 -3.15
C GLN A 363 33.93 -13.98 -3.68
N LEU A 364 34.04 -13.03 -4.62
CA LEU A 364 35.34 -12.54 -5.10
C LEU A 364 36.12 -11.82 -3.99
N ALA A 365 35.44 -11.03 -3.15
CA ALA A 365 36.05 -10.39 -2.00
C ALA A 365 36.60 -11.41 -0.99
N ARG A 366 35.88 -12.51 -0.73
CA ARG A 366 36.38 -13.62 0.10
C ARG A 366 37.65 -14.26 -0.46
N GLY A 367 37.74 -14.43 -1.78
CA GLY A 367 38.95 -14.93 -2.44
C GLY A 367 40.13 -13.94 -2.40
N MET A 368 39.86 -12.64 -2.29
CA MET A 368 40.89 -11.58 -2.25
C MET A 368 41.36 -11.21 -0.83
N ILE A 369 40.62 -11.58 0.22
CA ILE A 369 40.95 -11.27 1.63
C ILE A 369 42.17 -12.05 2.15
N PHE A 370 42.54 -13.17 1.52
CA PHE A 370 43.76 -13.92 1.90
C PHE A 370 45.09 -13.23 1.50
N ALA A 371 45.06 -12.22 0.63
CA ALA A 371 46.28 -11.63 0.05
C ALA A 371 46.59 -10.19 0.49
N HIS A 372 45.82 -9.57 1.40
CA HIS A 372 46.00 -8.14 1.72
C HIS A 372 45.76 -7.78 3.20
N ARG A 373 46.20 -8.65 4.13
CA ARG A 373 46.05 -8.49 5.58
C ARG A 373 46.82 -7.30 6.18
N ASP A 374 47.84 -6.75 5.49
CA ASP A 374 48.72 -5.73 6.09
C ASP A 374 48.38 -4.27 5.74
N TYR A 375 47.39 -4.00 4.88
CA TYR A 375 47.11 -2.62 4.42
C TYR A 375 46.04 -1.89 5.24
N SER A 376 45.22 -2.63 6.02
CA SER A 376 44.07 -2.06 6.75
C SER A 376 44.46 -1.31 8.03
N GLU A 377 45.62 -1.58 8.63
CA GLU A 377 46.02 -0.92 9.88
C GLU A 377 46.52 0.52 9.68
N LEU A 378 47.16 0.82 8.53
CA LEU A 378 47.73 2.14 8.27
C LEU A 378 46.66 3.19 7.90
N SER A 379 45.59 2.78 7.20
CA SER A 379 44.48 3.66 6.81
C SER A 379 43.61 4.08 8.02
N ARG A 380 43.44 3.17 8.99
CA ARG A 380 42.63 3.40 10.20
C ARG A 380 43.24 4.46 11.13
N LYS A 381 44.57 4.60 11.14
CA LYS A 381 45.29 5.64 11.90
C LYS A 381 45.23 7.03 11.24
N LYS A 382 45.14 7.13 9.90
CA LYS A 382 45.02 8.43 9.20
C LYS A 382 43.61 9.04 9.28
N SER A 383 42.55 8.22 9.32
CA SER A 383 41.16 8.68 9.46
C SER A 383 40.89 9.32 10.83
N LYS A 384 41.41 8.74 11.92
CA LYS A 384 41.20 9.27 13.28
C LYS A 384 41.78 10.67 13.50
N LYS A 385 42.86 11.05 12.82
CA LYS A 385 43.44 12.41 12.92
C LYS A 385 42.61 13.49 12.22
N ARG A 386 41.71 13.14 11.29
CA ARG A 386 40.92 14.13 10.53
C ARG A 386 39.57 14.48 11.18
N ILE A 387 39.10 13.67 12.12
CA ILE A 387 37.80 13.86 12.80
C ILE A 387 37.92 14.86 13.98
N GLN A 388 39.13 15.18 14.42
CA GLN A 388 39.36 16.05 15.59
C GLN A 388 39.44 17.56 15.28
N LYS A 389 39.05 17.98 14.07
CA LYS A 389 38.92 19.41 13.69
C LYS A 389 37.54 19.71 13.12
N LYS A 390 36.48 19.53 13.92
CA LYS A 390 35.21 20.26 13.71
C LYS A 390 35.12 21.33 14.79
N ARG A 391 35.08 22.59 14.35
CA ARG A 391 34.93 23.77 15.20
C ARG A 391 33.61 23.71 15.99
N PRO A 392 33.55 24.19 17.23
CA PRO A 392 32.30 24.31 17.96
C PRO A 392 31.43 25.39 17.31
N SER A 393 30.12 25.16 17.29
CA SER A 393 29.11 26.13 16.88
C SER A 393 29.08 27.29 17.88
N HIS A 394 29.46 28.48 17.42
CA HIS A 394 29.28 29.71 18.19
C HIS A 394 27.81 30.13 18.11
N VAL A 395 27.13 30.23 19.25
CA VAL A 395 25.85 30.93 19.38
C VAL A 395 26.18 32.41 19.57
N LEU A 396 25.54 33.29 18.79
CA LEU A 396 25.58 34.74 19.04
C LEU A 396 24.36 35.17 19.87
N PRO A 397 24.52 36.13 20.79
CA PRO A 397 23.41 36.77 21.46
C PRO A 397 22.82 37.82 20.52
N ASP A 398 21.59 37.59 20.07
CA ASP A 398 20.53 38.59 19.88
C ASP A 398 19.47 38.03 18.94
N GLY A 399 18.24 37.94 19.46
CA GLY A 399 17.08 37.27 18.86
C GLY A 399 16.53 37.94 17.60
N LYS A 400 17.29 37.93 16.50
CA LYS A 400 16.77 38.13 15.14
C LYS A 400 16.91 36.84 14.34
N PHE A 401 15.79 36.20 14.03
CA PHE A 401 15.72 35.07 13.11
C PHE A 401 16.15 35.52 11.71
N MET A 402 17.42 35.29 11.37
CA MET A 402 17.85 35.28 9.97
C MET A 402 17.51 33.89 9.44
N PHE A 403 16.63 33.79 8.44
CA PHE A 403 16.52 32.56 7.64
C PHE A 403 17.94 32.16 7.24
N ALA A 404 18.42 31.02 7.73
CA ALA A 404 19.76 30.55 7.42
C ALA A 404 19.87 30.46 5.90
N ARG A 405 20.61 31.37 5.27
CA ARG A 405 20.84 31.34 3.83
C ARG A 405 21.70 30.12 3.54
N GLN A 406 21.03 29.05 3.11
CA GLN A 406 21.62 27.74 2.89
C GLN A 406 22.35 27.71 1.53
N PRO A 407 23.38 26.86 1.39
CA PRO A 407 23.97 26.57 0.08
C PRO A 407 22.90 26.01 -0.87
N PRO A 408 23.10 26.16 -2.19
CA PRO A 408 22.14 25.68 -3.19
C PRO A 408 21.91 24.17 -3.07
N ASP A 409 20.72 23.72 -3.48
CA ASP A 409 20.44 22.30 -3.64
C ASP A 409 21.41 21.65 -4.63
N SER A 410 21.57 20.33 -4.55
CA SER A 410 22.27 19.59 -5.61
C SER A 410 21.53 19.70 -6.95
N PRO A 411 22.24 19.81 -8.08
CA PRO A 411 21.62 19.83 -9.40
C PRO A 411 20.75 18.59 -9.63
N ARG A 412 19.60 18.78 -10.27
CA ARG A 412 18.61 17.71 -10.49
C ARG A 412 18.84 17.08 -11.86
N GLU A 413 18.31 15.87 -12.07
CA GLU A 413 18.29 15.20 -13.39
C GLU A 413 19.65 15.13 -14.12
N CYS A 414 20.74 14.96 -13.37
CA CYS A 414 22.07 14.85 -13.94
C CYS A 414 22.17 13.58 -14.81
N GLN A 415 22.49 13.74 -16.08
CA GLN A 415 22.59 12.66 -17.05
C GLN A 415 23.74 12.86 -18.04
N VAL A 416 24.19 11.75 -18.63
CA VAL A 416 25.17 11.74 -19.72
C VAL A 416 24.39 11.75 -21.04
N ILE A 417 24.54 12.82 -21.83
CA ILE A 417 23.84 12.96 -23.12
C ILE A 417 24.55 12.12 -24.19
N SER A 418 25.84 12.36 -24.36
CA SER A 418 26.65 11.70 -25.37
C SER A 418 28.01 11.32 -24.80
N THR A 419 28.58 10.25 -25.36
CA THR A 419 29.90 9.77 -25.00
C THR A 419 30.59 9.33 -26.26
N SER A 420 31.80 9.84 -26.47
CA SER A 420 32.68 9.46 -27.56
C SER A 420 33.95 8.83 -26.98
N ALA A 421 34.92 8.57 -27.85
CA ALA A 421 36.22 8.07 -27.47
C ALA A 421 37.12 9.10 -26.76
N TYR A 422 36.80 10.39 -26.82
CA TYR A 422 37.62 11.47 -26.23
C TYR A 422 36.81 12.58 -25.55
N SER A 423 35.48 12.53 -25.65
CA SER A 423 34.57 13.51 -25.04
C SER A 423 33.39 12.85 -24.33
N VAL A 424 32.92 13.50 -23.27
CA VAL A 424 31.68 13.14 -22.57
C VAL A 424 30.87 14.41 -22.37
N ARG A 425 29.63 14.43 -22.85
CA ARG A 425 28.70 15.54 -22.67
C ARG A 425 27.72 15.22 -21.54
N LEU A 426 27.72 16.07 -20.53
CA LEU A 426 26.84 16.00 -19.37
C LEU A 426 25.78 17.09 -19.46
N ALA A 427 24.57 16.80 -18.97
CA ALA A 427 23.57 17.82 -18.70
C ALA A 427 22.87 17.57 -17.38
N TRP A 428 22.34 18.65 -16.81
CA TRP A 428 21.62 18.64 -15.55
C TRP A 428 20.53 19.71 -15.57
N ALA A 429 19.48 19.50 -14.78
CA ALA A 429 18.48 20.52 -14.52
C ALA A 429 19.03 21.53 -13.49
N PRO A 430 18.60 22.81 -13.58
CA PRO A 430 19.10 23.85 -12.69
C PRO A 430 18.83 23.51 -11.22
N ALA A 431 19.81 23.78 -10.37
CA ALA A 431 19.69 23.62 -8.93
C ALA A 431 18.75 24.69 -8.35
N PHE A 432 17.94 24.29 -7.38
CA PHE A 432 17.12 25.24 -6.63
C PHE A 432 18.01 26.03 -5.67
N SER A 433 17.98 27.35 -5.77
CA SER A 433 18.70 28.27 -4.89
C SER A 433 17.86 29.52 -4.64
N ALA A 434 18.08 30.15 -3.49
CA ALA A 434 17.53 31.47 -3.19
C ALA A 434 18.31 32.61 -3.89
N ASP A 435 19.50 32.33 -4.41
CA ASP A 435 20.29 33.29 -5.18
C ASP A 435 19.98 33.22 -6.67
N GLU A 436 20.05 34.39 -7.31
CA GLU A 436 19.78 34.59 -8.73
C GLU A 436 20.95 34.11 -9.63
N LYS A 437 22.16 33.97 -9.08
CA LYS A 437 23.37 33.53 -9.80
C LYS A 437 23.95 32.25 -9.20
N VAL A 438 23.70 31.13 -9.86
CA VAL A 438 24.27 29.81 -9.53
C VAL A 438 25.17 29.36 -10.68
N HIS A 439 26.40 28.94 -10.36
CA HIS A 439 27.31 28.35 -11.34
C HIS A 439 27.68 26.92 -10.94
N TYR A 440 28.07 26.09 -11.89
CA TYR A 440 28.37 24.68 -11.66
C TYR A 440 29.86 24.38 -11.79
N ASN A 441 30.34 23.49 -10.93
CA ASN A 441 31.68 22.93 -11.01
C ASN A 441 31.57 21.42 -11.29
N VAL A 442 32.35 20.93 -12.25
CA VAL A 442 32.42 19.53 -12.64
C VAL A 442 33.84 19.00 -12.40
N ARG A 443 33.99 18.10 -11.44
CA ARG A 443 35.24 17.40 -11.14
C ARG A 443 35.19 16.00 -11.76
N TYR A 444 36.25 15.54 -12.41
CA TYR A 444 36.26 14.21 -13.01
C TYR A 444 37.60 13.49 -12.82
N ARG A 445 37.55 12.16 -12.72
CA ARG A 445 38.73 11.31 -12.57
C ARG A 445 38.52 9.92 -13.18
N LEU A 446 39.63 9.27 -13.50
CA LEU A 446 39.65 7.86 -13.89
C LEU A 446 39.39 6.99 -12.66
N LYS A 447 38.37 6.14 -12.69
CA LYS A 447 37.94 5.35 -11.53
C LYS A 447 38.87 4.17 -11.22
N TYR A 448 39.45 3.58 -12.26
CA TYR A 448 40.41 2.49 -12.16
C TYR A 448 41.71 2.92 -12.87
N SER A 449 42.57 3.66 -12.17
CA SER A 449 43.93 3.93 -12.65
C SER A 449 44.85 2.76 -12.31
N ARG A 450 45.65 2.30 -13.28
CA ARG A 450 46.63 1.21 -13.11
C ARG A 450 47.82 1.64 -12.23
N GLN A 451 48.03 2.95 -12.06
CA GLN A 451 48.96 3.55 -11.10
C GLN A 451 48.16 4.09 -9.92
N LYS A 452 48.33 3.44 -8.76
CA LYS A 452 47.44 3.56 -7.58
C LYS A 452 47.50 4.90 -6.84
N GLU A 453 48.37 5.84 -7.23
CA GLU A 453 48.64 7.03 -6.40
C GLU A 453 48.29 8.41 -6.96
N GLU A 454 48.01 8.61 -8.25
CA GLU A 454 47.52 9.91 -8.73
C GLU A 454 46.54 9.78 -9.90
N SER A 455 45.27 9.45 -9.62
CA SER A 455 44.21 9.89 -10.55
C SER A 455 44.01 11.39 -10.33
N LYS A 456 44.84 12.22 -10.99
CA LYS A 456 44.76 13.68 -10.93
C LYS A 456 43.33 14.11 -11.23
N VAL A 457 42.62 14.57 -10.18
CA VAL A 457 41.24 15.04 -10.32
C VAL A 457 41.28 16.31 -11.16
N ARG A 458 40.66 16.26 -12.33
CA ARG A 458 40.54 17.41 -13.22
C ARG A 458 39.23 18.13 -12.90
N GLU A 459 39.20 19.45 -13.03
CA GLU A 459 38.06 20.27 -12.65
C GLU A 459 37.75 21.31 -13.71
N LEU A 460 36.47 21.45 -14.04
CA LEU A 460 35.89 22.54 -14.80
C LEU A 460 35.08 23.40 -13.82
N LYS A 461 35.38 24.69 -13.71
CA LYS A 461 34.71 25.61 -12.78
C LYS A 461 33.91 26.67 -13.52
N GLY A 462 32.87 27.19 -12.87
CA GLY A 462 32.16 28.38 -13.32
C GLY A 462 31.29 28.18 -14.57
N ILE A 463 30.69 26.99 -14.72
CA ILE A 463 29.77 26.72 -15.83
C ILE A 463 28.43 27.38 -15.51
N GLU A 464 28.03 28.40 -16.30
CA GLU A 464 26.75 29.09 -16.14
C GLU A 464 25.57 28.34 -16.80
N GLY A 465 25.88 27.43 -17.74
CA GLY A 465 24.90 26.60 -18.43
C GLY A 465 24.50 25.32 -17.69
N ASN A 466 23.50 24.65 -18.25
CA ASN A 466 22.96 23.38 -17.77
C ASN A 466 23.61 22.15 -18.42
N SER A 467 24.67 22.35 -19.20
CA SER A 467 25.41 21.28 -19.88
C SER A 467 26.88 21.62 -19.96
N ALA A 468 27.73 20.59 -19.90
CA ALA A 468 29.16 20.71 -20.13
C ALA A 468 29.68 19.54 -20.97
N GLU A 469 30.51 19.86 -21.96
CA GLU A 469 31.24 18.87 -22.72
C GLU A 469 32.70 18.81 -22.25
N ILE A 470 33.09 17.63 -21.79
CA ILE A 470 34.42 17.39 -21.23
C ILE A 470 35.23 16.71 -22.32
N MET A 471 36.32 17.37 -22.73
CA MET A 471 37.20 16.92 -23.81
C MET A 471 38.49 16.30 -23.27
N SER A 472 39.26 15.65 -24.15
CA SER A 472 40.59 15.08 -23.86
C SER A 472 40.56 13.99 -22.76
N ILE A 473 39.53 13.15 -22.82
CA ILE A 473 39.34 11.97 -21.97
C ILE A 473 39.97 10.74 -22.65
N GLU A 474 40.45 9.76 -21.86
CA GLU A 474 40.96 8.50 -22.40
C GLU A 474 39.83 7.61 -22.91
N SER A 475 40.07 6.88 -24.00
CA SER A 475 39.10 5.96 -24.60
C SER A 475 39.06 4.61 -23.90
N CYS A 476 37.90 3.93 -23.97
CA CYS A 476 37.70 2.62 -23.33
C CYS A 476 38.00 2.62 -21.81
N SER A 477 37.75 3.75 -21.15
CA SER A 477 38.11 4.00 -19.77
C SER A 477 36.88 4.42 -18.96
N LEU A 478 36.83 4.02 -17.68
CA LEU A 478 35.72 4.35 -16.78
C LEU A 478 36.00 5.63 -16.00
N TYR A 479 35.19 6.66 -16.23
CA TYR A 479 35.28 7.94 -15.55
C TYR A 479 34.19 8.12 -14.49
N GLU A 480 34.56 8.76 -13.40
CA GLU A 480 33.64 9.27 -12.39
C GLU A 480 33.59 10.80 -12.49
N PHE A 481 32.40 11.35 -12.66
CA PHE A 481 32.11 12.77 -12.73
C PHE A 481 31.36 13.20 -11.48
N ARG A 482 31.75 14.33 -10.92
CA ARG A 482 31.19 14.94 -9.72
C ARG A 482 30.72 16.34 -10.09
N ILE A 483 29.41 16.58 -10.01
CA ILE A 483 28.78 17.87 -10.32
C ILE A 483 28.34 18.52 -9.00
N THR A 484 28.68 19.79 -8.82
CA THR A 484 28.28 20.61 -7.65
C THR A 484 27.77 21.96 -8.12
N ALA A 485 26.64 22.40 -7.58
CA ALA A 485 26.15 23.77 -7.74
C ALA A 485 26.85 24.67 -6.72
N VAL A 486 27.20 25.88 -7.11
CA VAL A 486 27.93 26.83 -6.27
C VAL A 486 27.21 28.16 -6.32
N SER A 487 26.96 28.70 -5.13
CA SER A 487 26.49 30.06 -4.92
C SER A 487 27.42 30.78 -3.94
N ARG A 488 27.18 32.08 -3.71
CA ARG A 488 27.86 32.89 -2.69
C ARG A 488 27.79 32.31 -1.27
N TYR A 489 26.79 31.46 -0.98
CA TYR A 489 26.62 30.82 0.33
C TYR A 489 27.30 29.45 0.45
N GLY A 490 27.87 28.89 -0.63
CA GLY A 490 28.65 27.65 -0.58
C GLY A 490 28.39 26.69 -1.74
N GLU A 491 29.06 25.53 -1.70
CA GLU A 491 28.87 24.42 -2.64
C GLU A 491 27.74 23.48 -2.17
N SER A 492 26.93 22.99 -3.10
CA SER A 492 25.93 21.96 -2.86
C SER A 492 26.56 20.61 -2.52
N LYS A 493 25.72 19.68 -2.04
CA LYS A 493 26.11 18.26 -2.02
C LYS A 493 26.44 17.78 -3.45
N PRO A 494 27.50 16.98 -3.64
CA PRO A 494 27.90 16.51 -4.96
C PRO A 494 27.00 15.40 -5.51
N VAL A 495 26.73 15.47 -6.81
CA VAL A 495 26.10 14.40 -7.59
C VAL A 495 27.18 13.64 -8.35
N TYR A 496 27.18 12.31 -8.24
CA TYR A 496 28.16 11.43 -8.89
C TYR A 496 27.54 10.73 -10.09
N LEU A 497 28.21 10.82 -11.25
CA LEU A 497 27.91 10.07 -12.46
C LEU A 497 29.10 9.20 -12.83
N VAL A 498 28.84 8.02 -13.40
CA VAL A 498 29.89 7.09 -13.83
C VAL A 498 29.60 6.65 -15.26
N GLN A 499 30.58 6.79 -16.16
CA GLN A 499 30.41 6.51 -17.57
C GLN A 499 31.68 5.90 -18.19
N TYR A 500 31.50 4.90 -19.06
CA TYR A 500 32.56 4.37 -19.91
C TYR A 500 32.68 5.18 -21.20
N THR A 501 33.90 5.56 -21.58
CA THR A 501 34.19 6.14 -22.89
C THR A 501 34.26 5.09 -23.98
N GLU A 502 33.94 5.48 -25.21
CA GLU A 502 33.94 4.55 -26.35
C GLU A 502 35.38 4.22 -26.80
N PRO A 503 35.63 3.07 -27.45
CA PRO A 503 36.94 2.77 -28.04
C PRO A 503 37.29 3.70 -29.22
N GLN A 504 38.56 4.12 -29.36
CA GLN A 504 39.01 5.02 -30.46
C GLN A 504 38.87 4.44 -31.87
N LEU A 505 38.85 3.11 -31.97
CA LEU A 505 38.79 2.39 -33.24
C LEU A 505 37.36 2.01 -33.64
N SER A 506 36.37 2.16 -32.75
CA SER A 506 34.97 1.86 -33.07
C SER A 506 34.30 3.04 -33.78
N PRO A 507 33.28 2.78 -34.61
CA PRO A 507 32.39 3.84 -35.12
C PRO A 507 31.82 4.66 -33.96
N GLN A 508 31.74 5.99 -34.15
CA GLN A 508 31.26 6.93 -33.12
C GLN A 508 29.86 7.42 -33.48
N HIS A 509 29.11 7.90 -32.47
CA HIS A 509 27.83 8.58 -32.67
C HIS A 509 26.84 7.80 -33.55
N ILE A 510 26.60 6.52 -33.23
CA ILE A 510 25.56 5.76 -33.91
C ILE A 510 24.18 6.28 -33.50
N LEU A 511 23.42 6.81 -34.47
CA LEU A 511 22.13 7.48 -34.26
C LEU A 511 21.12 6.98 -35.30
N ALA A 512 19.83 7.00 -34.95
CA ALA A 512 18.75 6.87 -35.92
C ALA A 512 18.31 8.24 -36.40
N THR A 513 18.43 8.48 -37.70
CA THR A 513 18.06 9.75 -38.34
C THR A 513 16.60 9.77 -38.76
N LYS A 514 16.06 8.63 -39.20
CA LYS A 514 14.66 8.46 -39.56
C LYS A 514 14.12 7.17 -38.97
N ILE A 515 12.99 7.28 -38.29
CA ILE A 515 12.24 6.16 -37.74
C ILE A 515 10.90 6.18 -38.45
N ALA A 516 10.54 5.07 -39.06
CA ALA A 516 9.25 4.83 -39.68
C ALA A 516 8.62 3.58 -39.04
N PRO A 517 7.32 3.31 -39.27
CA PRO A 517 6.65 2.16 -38.67
C PRO A 517 7.29 0.81 -39.02
N ASN A 518 7.83 0.68 -40.25
CA ASN A 518 8.43 -0.57 -40.77
C ASN A 518 9.91 -0.44 -41.14
N SER A 519 10.54 0.71 -40.91
CA SER A 519 11.95 0.90 -41.29
C SER A 519 12.68 1.86 -40.38
N ILE A 520 13.99 1.60 -40.19
CA ILE A 520 14.88 2.45 -39.41
C ILE A 520 16.10 2.79 -40.27
N GLU A 521 16.39 4.08 -40.36
CA GLU A 521 17.62 4.60 -40.96
C GLU A 521 18.65 4.90 -39.87
N LEU A 522 19.83 4.28 -39.98
CA LEU A 522 20.95 4.51 -39.08
C LEU A 522 22.08 5.26 -39.78
N THR A 523 22.72 6.14 -39.03
CA THR A 523 23.96 6.84 -39.43
C THR A 523 24.99 6.81 -38.32
N TRP A 524 26.27 6.79 -38.67
CA TRP A 524 27.39 6.88 -37.72
C TRP A 524 28.57 7.65 -38.29
N GLU A 525 29.43 8.11 -37.40
CA GLU A 525 30.71 8.73 -37.74
C GLU A 525 31.83 7.67 -37.82
N PRO A 526 32.83 7.88 -38.69
CA PRO A 526 33.96 6.96 -38.80
C PRO A 526 34.78 6.91 -37.49
N PRO A 527 35.55 5.84 -37.27
CA PRO A 527 36.45 5.74 -36.14
C PRO A 527 37.41 6.93 -36.05
N TYR A 528 37.63 7.41 -34.82
CA TYR A 528 38.53 8.54 -34.58
C TYR A 528 39.97 8.23 -35.01
N LYS A 529 40.45 6.99 -34.77
CA LYS A 529 41.74 6.50 -35.28
C LYS A 529 41.55 5.60 -36.49
N LYS A 530 42.46 5.71 -37.47
CA LYS A 530 42.46 4.92 -38.73
C LYS A 530 41.21 5.15 -39.64
N SER A 531 40.62 6.35 -39.62
CA SER A 531 39.44 6.71 -40.44
C SER A 531 39.61 6.38 -41.94
N ASN A 532 40.74 6.75 -42.54
CA ASN A 532 41.01 6.54 -43.98
C ASN A 532 41.32 5.06 -44.35
N ASN A 533 41.47 4.19 -43.35
CA ASN A 533 41.80 2.77 -43.54
C ASN A 533 40.58 1.85 -43.38
N VAL A 534 39.36 2.38 -43.25
CA VAL A 534 38.15 1.56 -43.17
C VAL A 534 37.79 1.03 -44.58
N LYS A 535 37.54 -0.28 -44.69
CA LYS A 535 37.11 -0.97 -45.91
C LYS A 535 35.58 -1.06 -46.00
N HIS A 536 34.94 -1.40 -44.88
CA HIS A 536 33.48 -1.45 -44.70
C HIS A 536 33.15 -1.50 -43.21
N TYR A 537 31.88 -1.32 -42.88
CA TYR A 537 31.32 -1.49 -41.54
C TYR A 537 30.49 -2.78 -41.48
N MET A 538 30.46 -3.43 -40.32
CA MET A 538 29.49 -4.49 -40.05
C MET A 538 28.52 -3.98 -38.99
N VAL A 539 27.24 -3.92 -39.34
CA VAL A 539 26.18 -3.53 -38.40
C VAL A 539 25.46 -4.79 -37.94
N TYR A 540 25.40 -4.99 -36.63
CA TYR A 540 24.69 -6.07 -35.98
C TYR A 540 23.37 -5.56 -35.44
N TRP A 541 22.32 -6.36 -35.57
CA TRP A 541 21.01 -6.03 -35.06
C TRP A 541 20.24 -7.25 -34.55
N THR A 542 19.31 -6.99 -33.62
CA THR A 542 18.43 -8.03 -33.06
C THR A 542 17.13 -7.43 -32.51
N ASP A 543 16.05 -8.21 -32.54
CA ASP A 543 14.78 -7.93 -31.86
C ASP A 543 14.72 -8.52 -30.44
N ASN A 544 15.74 -9.31 -30.05
CA ASN A 544 15.85 -9.91 -28.73
C ASN A 544 17.11 -9.42 -27.99
N PRO A 545 16.99 -8.49 -27.02
CA PRO A 545 18.11 -7.93 -26.28
C PRO A 545 18.85 -8.93 -25.37
N SER A 546 18.32 -10.16 -25.22
CA SER A 546 18.93 -11.22 -24.41
C SER A 546 19.67 -12.29 -25.22
N ALA A 547 19.61 -12.23 -26.55
CA ALA A 547 20.36 -13.12 -27.43
C ALA A 547 21.88 -12.84 -27.36
N ARG A 548 22.70 -13.88 -27.50
CA ARG A 548 24.15 -13.71 -27.57
C ARG A 548 24.52 -13.00 -28.86
N LEU A 549 25.59 -12.20 -28.86
CA LEU A 549 26.03 -11.42 -30.03
C LEU A 549 26.29 -12.30 -31.27
N SER A 550 26.66 -13.57 -31.09
CA SER A 550 26.82 -14.56 -32.17
C SER A 550 25.55 -14.77 -32.98
N ASP A 551 24.40 -14.62 -32.33
CA ASP A 551 23.07 -14.93 -32.85
C ASP A 551 22.42 -13.68 -33.46
N TRP A 552 23.10 -12.52 -33.39
CA TRP A 552 22.60 -11.28 -33.95
C TRP A 552 22.77 -11.30 -35.46
N GLN A 553 21.78 -10.74 -36.15
CA GLN A 553 21.84 -10.58 -37.60
C GLN A 553 22.89 -9.52 -37.92
N LYS A 554 23.63 -9.70 -39.02
CA LYS A 554 24.74 -8.81 -39.40
C LYS A 554 24.64 -8.41 -40.87
N VAL A 555 24.90 -7.15 -41.15
CA VAL A 555 24.87 -6.57 -42.50
C VAL A 555 26.20 -5.86 -42.77
N ILE A 556 26.72 -6.04 -43.98
CA ILE A 556 27.94 -5.38 -44.46
C ILE A 556 27.54 -4.06 -45.11
N VAL A 557 28.14 -2.95 -44.68
CA VAL A 557 27.81 -1.61 -45.15
C VAL A 557 29.09 -0.90 -45.61
N HIS A 558 29.14 -0.50 -46.88
CA HIS A 558 30.30 0.21 -47.46
C HIS A 558 30.26 1.73 -47.25
N GLY A 559 29.16 2.26 -46.70
CA GLY A 559 28.97 3.68 -46.38
C GLY A 559 28.80 3.95 -44.89
N ARG A 560 28.39 5.19 -44.56
CA ARG A 560 28.14 5.66 -43.19
C ARG A 560 26.66 5.65 -42.80
N LYS A 561 25.82 5.12 -43.68
CA LYS A 561 24.36 5.12 -43.58
C LYS A 561 23.83 3.78 -44.07
N VAL A 562 22.81 3.25 -43.39
CA VAL A 562 22.10 2.03 -43.78
C VAL A 562 20.62 2.17 -43.40
N VAL A 563 19.75 1.58 -44.22
CA VAL A 563 18.31 1.50 -43.97
C VAL A 563 17.96 0.03 -43.74
N PHE A 564 17.24 -0.25 -42.66
CA PHE A 564 16.69 -1.57 -42.37
C PHE A 564 15.21 -1.59 -42.75
N PRO A 565 14.83 -2.20 -43.88
CA PRO A 565 13.44 -2.37 -44.28
C PRO A 565 12.77 -3.54 -43.52
N GLU A 566 11.44 -3.62 -43.60
CA GLU A 566 10.62 -4.76 -43.13
C GLU A 566 10.74 -5.08 -41.63
N LEU A 567 10.94 -4.06 -40.80
CA LEU A 567 10.91 -4.21 -39.34
C LEU A 567 9.48 -4.34 -38.82
N LYS A 568 9.31 -5.04 -37.69
CA LYS A 568 8.03 -5.20 -37.00
C LYS A 568 7.58 -3.85 -36.44
N TYR A 569 6.28 -3.57 -36.51
CA TYR A 569 5.65 -2.38 -35.96
C TYR A 569 5.66 -2.36 -34.42
N ASP A 570 5.77 -1.18 -33.83
CA ASP A 570 5.77 -0.95 -32.38
C ASP A 570 6.72 -1.86 -31.58
N TRP A 571 7.84 -2.26 -32.20
CA TRP A 571 8.77 -3.26 -31.66
C TRP A 571 10.15 -2.66 -31.34
N PHE A 572 10.87 -3.28 -30.42
CA PHE A 572 12.18 -2.80 -29.99
C PHE A 572 13.31 -3.53 -30.70
N TYR A 573 14.27 -2.76 -31.20
CA TYR A 573 15.46 -3.25 -31.87
C TYR A 573 16.73 -2.71 -31.22
N MET A 574 17.78 -3.54 -31.22
CA MET A 574 19.13 -3.15 -30.82
C MET A 574 20.04 -3.14 -32.02
N PHE A 575 20.87 -2.10 -32.15
CA PHE A 575 21.86 -1.96 -33.21
C PHE A 575 23.25 -1.67 -32.63
N CYS A 576 24.29 -2.26 -33.19
CA CYS A 576 25.69 -1.86 -32.92
C CYS A 576 26.55 -2.10 -34.15
N ALA A 577 27.67 -1.39 -34.29
CA ALA A 577 28.52 -1.47 -35.47
C ALA A 577 29.99 -1.67 -35.11
N ASN A 578 30.75 -2.35 -35.97
CA ASN A 578 32.21 -2.31 -35.96
C ASN A 578 32.74 -1.89 -37.34
N ALA A 579 33.95 -1.36 -37.36
CA ALA A 579 34.68 -1.03 -38.58
C ALA A 579 35.63 -2.18 -38.94
N CYS A 580 35.64 -2.58 -40.20
CA CYS A 580 36.62 -3.51 -40.75
C CYS A 580 37.67 -2.71 -41.53
N PHE A 581 38.93 -2.79 -41.11
CA PHE A 581 40.02 -2.06 -41.76
C PHE A 581 40.54 -2.81 -43.00
N LYS A 582 41.24 -2.10 -43.88
CA LYS A 582 41.87 -2.67 -45.08
C LYS A 582 42.85 -3.81 -44.75
N ASP A 583 43.46 -3.76 -43.57
CA ASP A 583 44.37 -4.78 -43.01
C ASP A 583 43.65 -6.08 -42.56
N GLY A 584 42.34 -6.19 -42.76
CA GLY A 584 41.52 -7.34 -42.33
C GLY A 584 41.16 -7.36 -40.85
N GLN A 585 41.77 -6.50 -40.02
CA GLN A 585 41.45 -6.37 -38.60
C GLN A 585 40.08 -5.69 -38.39
N ARG A 586 39.35 -6.14 -37.36
CA ARG A 586 38.06 -5.56 -36.96
C ARG A 586 38.22 -4.69 -35.72
N SER A 587 37.49 -3.58 -35.67
CA SER A 587 37.43 -2.74 -34.48
C SER A 587 36.60 -3.40 -33.38
N PRO A 588 36.74 -2.93 -32.13
CA PRO A 588 35.71 -3.12 -31.10
C PRO A 588 34.34 -2.62 -31.58
N LEU A 589 33.28 -3.16 -30.97
CA LEU A 589 31.91 -2.73 -31.23
C LEU A 589 31.66 -1.32 -30.69
N SER A 590 30.85 -0.56 -31.41
CA SER A 590 30.28 0.70 -30.93
C SER A 590 29.33 0.44 -29.75
N ARG A 591 28.92 1.52 -29.09
CA ARG A 591 27.77 1.50 -28.18
C ARG A 591 26.54 0.92 -28.89
N SER A 592 25.74 0.17 -28.14
CA SER A 592 24.46 -0.35 -28.63
C SER A 592 23.38 0.72 -28.56
N LEU A 593 22.69 0.91 -29.68
CA LEU A 593 21.57 1.80 -29.85
C LEU A 593 20.28 1.01 -29.71
N PHE A 594 19.41 1.41 -28.79
CA PHE A 594 18.13 0.76 -28.52
C PHE A 594 17.01 1.68 -29.00
N ILE A 595 16.25 1.25 -30.02
CA ILE A 595 15.22 2.05 -30.68
C ILE A 595 13.93 1.25 -30.77
N LYS A 596 12.80 1.95 -30.70
CA LYS A 596 11.47 1.39 -30.98
C LYS A 596 11.01 1.87 -32.35
N THR A 597 10.46 0.99 -33.19
CA THR A 597 9.72 1.39 -34.39
C THR A 597 8.42 2.09 -34.01
N ASP A 598 7.96 2.99 -34.87
CA ASP A 598 6.71 3.72 -34.64
C ASP A 598 5.49 2.79 -34.76
N LYS A 599 4.38 3.23 -34.16
CA LYS A 599 3.10 2.56 -34.32
C LYS A 599 2.58 2.77 -35.74
N LEU A 600 1.94 1.74 -36.27
CA LEU A 600 1.18 1.86 -37.50
C LEU A 600 -0.13 2.61 -37.19
N GLU A 601 -0.17 3.91 -37.49
CA GLU A 601 -1.38 4.72 -37.35
C GLU A 601 -2.22 4.58 -38.62
N PHE A 602 -3.35 3.88 -38.51
CA PHE A 602 -4.37 3.88 -39.56
C PHE A 602 -5.09 5.22 -39.52
N HIS A 603 -4.85 6.09 -40.51
CA HIS A 603 -5.70 7.25 -40.71
C HIS A 603 -7.10 6.78 -41.16
N ASN A 604 -8.13 7.17 -40.42
CA ASN A 604 -9.53 6.79 -40.64
C ASN A 604 -10.08 7.11 -42.05
N TYR A 605 -9.36 7.91 -42.83
CA TYR A 605 -9.76 8.30 -44.18
C TYR A 605 -9.36 7.32 -45.29
N CYS A 606 -8.53 6.30 -44.99
CA CYS A 606 -7.95 5.43 -46.02
C CYS A 606 -8.36 3.95 -45.91
N VAL A 607 -9.23 3.59 -44.96
CA VAL A 607 -9.89 2.28 -44.92
C VAL A 607 -11.36 2.56 -45.25
N GLY A 608 -11.84 2.01 -46.38
CA GLY A 608 -13.20 2.25 -46.86
C GLY A 608 -14.19 2.17 -45.71
N HIS A 609 -14.91 3.29 -45.49
CA HIS A 609 -15.96 3.42 -44.49
C HIS A 609 -16.98 2.30 -44.67
N SER A 610 -16.78 1.20 -43.95
CA SER A 610 -17.79 0.16 -43.86
C SER A 610 -18.88 0.73 -42.97
N GLN A 611 -19.96 1.20 -43.59
CA GLN A 611 -21.21 1.66 -42.96
C GLN A 611 -21.72 0.70 -41.87
N THR A 612 -21.25 -0.54 -41.82
CA THR A 612 -21.51 -1.51 -40.76
C THR A 612 -21.19 -1.01 -39.35
N ILE A 613 -20.14 -0.19 -39.16
CA ILE A 613 -19.77 0.32 -37.82
C ILE A 613 -20.76 1.42 -37.39
N ASP A 614 -21.12 2.33 -38.31
CA ASP A 614 -22.11 3.37 -38.05
C ASP A 614 -23.51 2.78 -37.80
N ILE A 615 -23.87 1.71 -38.51
CA ILE A 615 -25.12 0.97 -38.31
C ILE A 615 -25.13 0.26 -36.96
N MET A 616 -24.01 -0.37 -36.55
CA MET A 616 -23.92 -0.99 -35.21
C MET A 616 -23.99 0.04 -34.08
N GLU A 617 -23.39 1.21 -34.28
CA GLU A 617 -23.43 2.30 -33.29
C GLU A 617 -24.80 2.99 -33.24
N ALA A 618 -25.50 3.08 -34.37
CA ALA A 618 -26.88 3.56 -34.44
C ALA A 618 -27.88 2.56 -33.84
N LEU A 619 -27.73 1.26 -34.09
CA LEU A 619 -28.54 0.18 -33.49
C LEU A 619 -28.33 0.07 -31.98
N SER A 620 -27.13 0.40 -31.49
CA SER A 620 -26.83 0.46 -30.06
C SER A 620 -27.55 1.61 -29.34
N LYS A 621 -28.02 2.64 -30.06
CA LYS A 621 -28.41 3.92 -29.45
C LYS A 621 -29.90 4.26 -29.49
N ASN A 622 -30.76 3.55 -30.23
CA ASN A 622 -32.20 3.86 -30.25
C ASN A 622 -33.13 2.63 -30.26
N GLU A 623 -34.11 2.69 -29.35
CA GLU A 623 -35.35 1.91 -29.32
C GLU A 623 -36.21 2.20 -30.57
N ASP A 624 -36.88 1.16 -31.07
CA ASP A 624 -38.04 1.15 -31.98
C ASP A 624 -37.99 1.94 -33.31
N VAL A 625 -37.59 1.29 -34.42
CA VAL A 625 -38.24 1.49 -35.74
C VAL A 625 -38.15 0.21 -36.61
N ASN A 626 -39.30 -0.15 -37.19
CA ASN A 626 -39.63 -1.31 -38.02
C ASN A 626 -38.68 -1.67 -39.18
N GLU A 627 -38.53 -2.99 -39.38
CA GLU A 627 -38.04 -3.63 -40.60
C GLU A 627 -38.80 -3.15 -41.84
N SER A 628 -38.12 -2.54 -42.80
CA SER A 628 -38.45 -2.64 -44.23
C SER A 628 -37.38 -2.01 -45.12
N THR A 629 -36.25 -2.68 -45.31
CA THR A 629 -35.42 -2.42 -46.50
C THR A 629 -34.67 -3.69 -46.92
N PRO A 630 -34.69 -4.07 -48.21
CA PRO A 630 -34.11 -5.31 -48.70
C PRO A 630 -32.58 -5.21 -48.74
N LEU A 631 -31.90 -6.26 -48.27
CA LEU A 631 -30.45 -6.43 -48.38
C LEU A 631 -30.04 -6.48 -49.86
N LEU A 632 -29.27 -5.50 -50.32
CA LEU A 632 -28.62 -5.56 -51.62
C LEU A 632 -27.50 -6.61 -51.59
N LYS A 633 -27.40 -7.41 -52.67
CA LYS A 633 -26.44 -8.50 -52.84
C LYS A 633 -24.99 -8.02 -52.66
N ARG A 634 -24.22 -8.77 -51.86
CA ARG A 634 -22.75 -8.68 -51.80
C ARG A 634 -22.17 -9.22 -53.10
N ASP A 635 -21.56 -8.36 -53.90
CA ASP A 635 -20.60 -8.80 -54.92
C ASP A 635 -19.22 -8.91 -54.26
N TYR A 636 -18.75 -10.15 -54.17
CA TYR A 636 -17.38 -10.45 -53.81
C TYR A 636 -16.48 -10.14 -55.01
N ALA A 637 -15.77 -9.02 -54.98
CA ALA A 637 -14.63 -8.82 -55.86
C ALA A 637 -13.41 -9.51 -55.25
N SER A 638 -13.00 -10.59 -55.92
CA SER A 638 -11.84 -11.43 -55.66
C SER A 638 -10.51 -10.68 -55.67
N PHE A 639 -9.60 -11.09 -54.79
CA PHE A 639 -8.17 -10.82 -54.85
C PHE A 639 -7.55 -11.33 -56.15
N VAL A 640 -6.97 -10.44 -56.97
CA VAL A 640 -5.84 -10.60 -57.92
C VAL A 640 -5.42 -9.15 -58.29
N VAL A 641 -4.19 -8.63 -58.32
CA VAL A 641 -2.78 -9.08 -58.48
C VAL A 641 -1.91 -8.28 -57.52
#